data_AF-A0A1I8CX76-F1
#
_entry.id   AF-A0A1I8CX76-F1
#
_cell.length_a   1.000
_cell.length_b   1.000
_cell.length_c   1.000
_cell.angle_alpha   90.00
_cell.angle_beta   90.00
_cell.angle_gamma   90.00
#
_symmetry.space_group_name_H-M   'P 1'
#
loop_
_entity.id
_entity.type
_entity.pdbx_description
1 polymer ?
#
loop_
_entity_poly.entity_id
_entity_poly.type
_entity_poly.pdbx_seq_one_letter_code
_entity_poly.pdbx_strand_id
1 'polypeptide(L)'
;MFTSIHDLEFNQRGDIISVINENSEVLVLESDIKVSRNQLEDLLAGTVLSGTFLCLDEFNRLPSEVMAWFANHVMGIYQAILTGSMKYTLKNFEMVLKSNFFIVVTMNLDKIGRFPIPVNITAAFKSIAARTPGLTTICQSYLDMNGFQNYKKISRLILDVAESLESILSPMKHYSFKLRTLFAVIKESIRLKNMQVDEFIAAKKAIILIIKPFITEKDVHVFLSVIKYSFVKKSDLKSIEEAISVTDENARVSEILDRIAKAYPFSFSDEFRSKCLEIYRISRLDKAILVVLHAPSVSWNAEITCFSSYLGKFSFEMVHADATIRHWQEVLDKTLNIAVTDNKKVVLVIEDNIWDKKVLINIRGDLLQLVNYGLPLELYGPKAINKFADNFYMKNSIKPMSDKVNVDEKRLSIETLESRYSAGIKKIGKSQEQVNFMQHQLLMLQPELFRTSLETTQLMSTIERETIEVENAKEVVAANEFKTNEAATQAQALKRACEDDLGEAIPVLEAAVAALQVTTQKEISFLKAMRFPPNGVRLCMEAVCILLDEKPGKVQTSDGKTKLDYWVTAQKLLSDMHFLQRIKEFQRDKVSARTINIIRHKYLSREEFESENIKASSLAAEGLCLWVRGVDTYYRISQFIEPKKIKLKKAEIEVRQQMKILDLKRKALIEITGMYLHE
;
A
#
# COMPACT_ATOMS: atom_id res chain seq x y z
N MET A 1 -12.02 -6.58 -27.40
CA MET A 1 -12.21 -5.96 -26.07
C MET A 1 -11.91 -7.02 -25.05
N PHE A 2 -10.84 -6.88 -24.28
CA PHE A 2 -10.59 -7.73 -23.11
C PHE A 2 -11.40 -7.17 -21.93
N THR A 3 -12.11 -8.02 -21.21
CA THR A 3 -13.05 -7.65 -20.13
C THR A 3 -12.49 -7.91 -18.73
N SER A 4 -11.25 -8.38 -18.58
CA SER A 4 -10.70 -8.76 -17.28
C SER A 4 -9.16 -8.63 -17.17
N ILE A 5 -8.69 -8.30 -15.96
CA ILE A 5 -7.28 -8.25 -15.54
C ILE A 5 -6.61 -9.64 -15.53
N HIS A 6 -7.38 -10.71 -15.69
CA HIS A 6 -6.90 -12.10 -15.59
C HIS A 6 -6.10 -12.61 -16.79
N ASP A 7 -5.95 -11.83 -17.87
CA ASP A 7 -5.25 -12.26 -19.10
C ASP A 7 -3.76 -11.82 -19.16
N LEU A 8 -3.24 -11.18 -18.10
CA LEU A 8 -1.88 -10.64 -18.02
C LEU A 8 -1.03 -11.39 -16.97
N GLU A 9 0.13 -11.93 -17.37
CA GLU A 9 1.14 -12.43 -16.44
C GLU A 9 2.17 -11.34 -16.11
N PHE A 10 2.51 -11.18 -14.83
CA PHE A 10 3.46 -10.17 -14.34
C PHE A 10 4.71 -10.81 -13.71
N ASN A 11 5.87 -10.20 -13.90
CA ASN A 11 7.12 -10.64 -13.27
C ASN A 11 7.21 -10.20 -11.82
N GLN A 12 8.29 -10.61 -11.17
CA GLN A 12 8.60 -10.29 -9.78
C GLN A 12 8.83 -8.78 -9.52
N ARG A 13 8.82 -7.94 -10.55
CA ARG A 13 8.94 -6.47 -10.50
C ARG A 13 7.61 -5.75 -10.81
N GLY A 14 6.58 -6.47 -11.27
CA GLY A 14 5.31 -5.88 -11.70
C GLY A 14 5.24 -5.58 -13.21
N ASP A 15 6.22 -6.02 -13.99
CA ASP A 15 6.27 -5.82 -15.44
C ASP A 15 5.53 -6.98 -16.13
N ILE A 16 4.82 -6.72 -17.22
CA ILE A 16 4.07 -7.74 -17.96
C ILE A 16 5.07 -8.71 -18.63
N ILE A 17 5.04 -10.01 -18.28
CA ILE A 17 5.87 -11.06 -18.88
C ILE A 17 5.21 -11.64 -20.12
N SER A 18 3.90 -11.90 -20.05
CA SER A 18 3.17 -12.56 -21.12
C SER A 18 1.70 -12.15 -21.06
N VAL A 19 1.03 -12.19 -22.21
CA VAL A 19 -0.42 -12.04 -22.31
C VAL A 19 -0.91 -13.35 -22.91
N ILE A 20 -1.78 -14.06 -22.19
CA ILE A 20 -2.25 -15.37 -22.63
C ILE A 20 -3.27 -15.15 -23.75
N ASN A 21 -2.81 -15.22 -25.00
CA ASN A 21 -3.68 -15.44 -26.14
C ASN A 21 -2.95 -16.40 -27.10
N GLU A 22 -3.64 -17.44 -27.54
CA GLU A 22 -3.07 -18.61 -28.24
C GLU A 22 -2.34 -18.28 -29.56
N ASN A 23 -2.35 -17.01 -30.01
CA ASN A 23 -1.82 -16.57 -31.30
C ASN A 23 -1.07 -15.21 -31.29
N SER A 24 -0.63 -14.67 -30.14
CA SER A 24 -0.03 -13.31 -30.11
C SER A 24 1.32 -13.25 -29.41
N GLU A 25 2.38 -12.96 -30.17
CA GLU A 25 3.73 -12.74 -29.65
C GLU A 25 3.83 -11.40 -28.91
N VAL A 26 4.35 -11.42 -27.67
CA VAL A 26 4.58 -10.23 -26.86
C VAL A 26 6.05 -9.81 -26.96
N LEU A 27 6.28 -8.57 -27.41
CA LEU A 27 7.59 -7.92 -27.41
C LEU A 27 7.69 -7.01 -26.18
N VAL A 28 8.37 -7.50 -25.14
CA VAL A 28 8.73 -6.70 -23.97
C VAL A 28 10.12 -6.12 -24.19
N LEU A 29 10.24 -4.80 -24.12
CA LEU A 29 11.51 -4.10 -24.24
C LEU A 29 11.76 -3.25 -22.99
N GLU A 30 12.87 -3.53 -22.32
CA GLU A 30 13.38 -2.74 -21.22
C GLU A 30 13.93 -1.40 -21.77
N SER A 31 13.34 -0.27 -21.39
CA SER A 31 13.76 1.06 -21.88
C SER A 31 15.00 1.63 -21.17
N ASP A 32 15.74 0.78 -20.45
CA ASP A 32 17.10 1.09 -19.96
C ASP A 32 18.10 1.35 -21.10
N ILE A 33 17.69 0.95 -22.30
CA ILE A 33 18.42 1.15 -23.53
C ILE A 33 18.21 2.59 -23.98
N LYS A 34 19.28 3.32 -24.33
CA LYS A 34 19.19 4.56 -25.13
C LYS A 34 18.64 4.19 -26.52
N VAL A 35 17.36 3.85 -26.59
CA VAL A 35 16.65 3.55 -27.82
C VAL A 35 16.65 4.85 -28.61
N SER A 36 17.43 4.88 -29.67
CA SER A 36 17.43 6.03 -30.57
C SER A 36 16.00 6.23 -31.11
N ARG A 37 15.64 7.49 -31.39
CA ARG A 37 14.33 7.81 -31.98
C ARG A 37 14.01 6.90 -33.17
N ASN A 38 14.99 6.67 -34.05
CA ASN A 38 14.85 5.81 -35.22
C ASN A 38 14.48 4.36 -34.88
N GLN A 39 15.07 3.80 -33.81
CA GLN A 39 14.78 2.44 -33.34
C GLN A 39 13.38 2.35 -32.73
N LEU A 40 12.95 3.36 -31.97
CA LEU A 40 11.58 3.42 -31.42
C LEU A 40 10.53 3.55 -32.53
N GLU A 41 10.91 4.23 -33.60
CA GLU A 41 10.12 4.45 -34.81
C GLU A 41 10.00 3.16 -35.64
N ASP A 42 11.08 2.40 -35.79
CA ASP A 42 11.05 1.05 -36.39
C ASP A 42 10.25 0.07 -35.55
N LEU A 43 10.34 0.17 -34.22
CA LEU A 43 9.61 -0.67 -33.29
C LEU A 43 8.11 -0.44 -33.39
N LEU A 44 7.68 0.83 -33.37
CA LEU A 44 6.28 1.20 -33.51
C LEU A 44 5.72 0.73 -34.86
N ALA A 45 6.49 0.93 -35.95
CA ALA A 45 6.12 0.41 -37.26
C ALA A 45 5.96 -1.11 -37.25
N GLY A 46 6.95 -1.81 -36.69
CA GLY A 46 6.97 -3.25 -36.54
C GLY A 46 5.74 -3.77 -35.81
N THR A 47 5.44 -3.24 -34.61
CA THR A 47 4.29 -3.61 -33.78
C THR A 47 2.96 -3.43 -34.49
N VAL A 48 2.78 -2.30 -35.18
CA VAL A 48 1.53 -1.95 -35.85
C VAL A 48 1.28 -2.80 -37.09
N LEU A 49 2.35 -3.09 -37.85
CA LEU A 49 2.29 -3.93 -39.06
C LEU A 49 2.19 -5.42 -38.71
N SER A 50 2.86 -5.88 -37.66
CA SER A 50 2.84 -7.27 -37.23
C SER A 50 1.52 -7.60 -36.53
N GLY A 51 0.95 -6.66 -35.76
CA GLY A 51 -0.16 -6.92 -34.86
C GLY A 51 0.30 -7.48 -33.50
N THR A 52 1.56 -7.25 -33.11
CA THR A 52 2.11 -7.76 -31.84
C THR A 52 1.83 -6.83 -30.67
N PHE A 53 2.09 -7.30 -29.46
CA PHE A 53 2.00 -6.48 -28.26
C PHE A 53 3.36 -5.87 -27.94
N LEU A 54 3.37 -4.57 -27.68
CA LEU A 54 4.54 -3.81 -27.30
C LEU A 54 4.41 -3.34 -25.87
N CYS A 55 5.33 -3.77 -25.00
CA CYS A 55 5.47 -3.25 -23.65
C CYS A 55 6.81 -2.52 -23.53
N LEU A 56 6.76 -1.20 -23.30
CA LEU A 56 7.93 -0.39 -23.00
C LEU A 56 8.03 -0.23 -21.48
N ASP A 57 8.94 -0.98 -20.87
CA ASP A 57 9.16 -0.91 -19.44
C ASP A 57 10.00 0.32 -19.10
N GLU A 58 9.59 1.10 -18.10
CA GLU A 58 10.28 2.26 -17.55
C GLU A 58 10.41 3.48 -18.48
N PHE A 59 9.38 3.70 -19.29
CA PHE A 59 9.30 4.68 -20.38
C PHE A 59 9.74 6.11 -20.01
N ASN A 60 9.58 6.53 -18.75
CA ASN A 60 10.05 7.83 -18.26
C ASN A 60 11.57 7.95 -18.05
N ARG A 61 12.36 6.95 -18.46
CA ARG A 61 13.82 7.08 -18.68
C ARG A 61 14.17 7.72 -20.01
N LEU A 62 13.26 7.70 -20.98
CA LEU A 62 13.49 8.36 -22.26
C LEU A 62 13.38 9.88 -22.09
N PRO A 63 14.14 10.69 -22.85
CA PRO A 63 13.98 12.14 -22.84
C PRO A 63 12.53 12.55 -23.14
N SER A 64 12.06 13.63 -22.49
CA SER A 64 10.69 14.13 -22.65
C SER A 64 10.29 14.38 -24.11
N GLU A 65 11.24 14.79 -24.95
CA GLU A 65 11.03 14.98 -26.39
C GLU A 65 10.70 13.66 -27.11
N VAL A 66 11.41 12.58 -26.80
CA VAL A 66 11.21 11.25 -27.41
C VAL A 66 9.89 10.66 -26.94
N MET A 67 9.57 10.83 -25.65
CA MET A 67 8.28 10.46 -25.08
C MET A 67 7.10 11.17 -25.75
N ALA A 68 7.19 12.50 -25.91
CA ALA A 68 6.15 13.30 -26.56
C ALA A 68 5.98 12.93 -28.03
N TRP A 69 7.10 12.71 -28.72
CA TRP A 69 7.12 12.24 -30.10
C TRP A 69 6.39 10.89 -30.23
N PHE A 70 6.72 9.90 -29.40
CA PHE A 70 6.07 8.59 -29.42
C PHE A 70 4.57 8.69 -29.13
N ALA A 71 4.18 9.47 -28.11
CA ALA A 71 2.77 9.70 -27.76
C ALA A 71 1.97 10.32 -28.92
N ASN A 72 2.56 11.27 -29.65
CA ASN A 72 1.92 11.88 -30.82
C ASN A 72 1.65 10.84 -31.93
N HIS A 73 2.59 9.93 -32.18
CA HIS A 73 2.37 8.89 -33.18
C HIS A 73 1.34 7.85 -32.73
N VAL A 74 1.34 7.45 -31.46
CA VAL A 74 0.31 6.57 -30.90
C VAL A 74 -1.08 7.20 -31.02
N MET A 75 -1.20 8.50 -30.71
CA MET A 75 -2.45 9.25 -30.89
C MET A 75 -2.90 9.30 -32.35
N GLY A 76 -1.98 9.58 -33.28
CA GLY A 76 -2.27 9.61 -34.71
C GLY A 76 -2.75 8.26 -35.24
N ILE A 77 -2.12 7.17 -34.79
CA ILE A 77 -2.56 5.80 -35.09
C ILE A 77 -3.96 5.54 -34.53
N TYR A 78 -4.22 5.94 -33.29
CA TYR A 78 -5.53 5.79 -32.66
C TYR A 78 -6.63 6.56 -33.41
N GLN A 79 -6.36 7.79 -33.84
CA GLN A 79 -7.29 8.59 -34.65
C GLN A 79 -7.55 7.96 -36.02
N ALA A 80 -6.54 7.42 -36.69
CA ALA A 80 -6.69 6.71 -37.96
C ALA A 80 -7.57 5.46 -37.85
N ILE A 81 -7.55 4.79 -36.70
CA ILE A 81 -8.44 3.65 -36.40
C ILE A 81 -9.87 4.15 -36.14
N LEU A 82 -10.04 5.18 -35.31
CA LEU A 82 -11.37 5.73 -34.97
C LEU A 82 -12.12 6.27 -36.19
N THR A 83 -11.41 6.88 -37.14
CA THR A 83 -11.98 7.42 -38.38
C THR A 83 -12.22 6.35 -39.46
N GLY A 84 -11.82 5.10 -39.21
CA GLY A 84 -12.00 3.99 -40.16
C GLY A 84 -11.02 4.00 -41.34
N SER A 85 -10.05 4.93 -41.37
CA SER A 85 -9.06 4.99 -42.46
C SER A 85 -8.13 3.78 -42.46
N MET A 86 -7.84 3.20 -41.28
CA MET A 86 -6.94 2.04 -41.09
C MET A 86 -5.57 2.18 -41.77
N LYS A 87 -5.12 3.43 -41.99
CA LYS A 87 -3.84 3.76 -42.60
C LYS A 87 -3.17 4.90 -41.84
N TYR A 88 -1.86 4.81 -41.66
CA TYR A 88 -1.08 5.85 -40.99
C TYR A 88 0.28 6.00 -41.63
N THR A 89 0.73 7.24 -41.81
CA THR A 89 2.05 7.51 -42.41
C THR A 89 3.10 7.69 -41.31
N LEU A 90 4.14 6.86 -41.35
CA LEU A 90 5.30 6.93 -40.46
C LEU A 90 6.58 6.85 -41.31
N LYS A 91 7.59 7.69 -41.05
CA LYS A 91 8.81 7.80 -41.89
C LYS A 91 8.55 8.07 -43.39
N ASN A 92 7.45 8.75 -43.73
CA ASN A 92 6.96 8.92 -45.11
C ASN A 92 6.56 7.61 -45.81
N PHE A 93 6.39 6.52 -45.06
CA PHE A 93 5.80 5.27 -45.54
C PHE A 93 4.37 5.15 -45.03
N GLU A 94 3.43 4.88 -45.94
CA GLU A 94 2.04 4.60 -45.59
C GLU A 94 1.93 3.16 -45.09
N MET A 95 1.52 2.99 -43.84
CA MET A 95 1.34 1.69 -43.20
C MET A 95 -0.14 1.34 -43.10
N VAL A 96 -0.50 0.11 -43.45
CA VAL A 96 -1.85 -0.42 -43.19
C VAL A 96 -1.88 -0.94 -41.75
N LEU A 97 -2.79 -0.38 -40.95
CA LEU A 97 -2.92 -0.69 -39.54
C LEU A 97 -3.63 -2.05 -39.36
N LYS A 98 -3.07 -2.95 -38.55
CA LYS A 98 -3.81 -4.13 -38.07
C LYS A 98 -4.63 -3.77 -36.84
N SER A 99 -5.74 -4.47 -36.60
CA SER A 99 -6.64 -4.18 -35.46
C SER A 99 -6.27 -4.89 -34.15
N ASN A 100 -5.20 -5.69 -34.14
CA ASN A 100 -4.87 -6.62 -33.06
C ASN A 100 -3.59 -6.31 -32.29
N PHE A 101 -2.99 -5.13 -32.43
CA PHE A 101 -1.82 -4.74 -31.63
C PHE A 101 -2.24 -4.07 -30.31
N PHE A 102 -1.32 -4.09 -29.33
CA PHE A 102 -1.52 -3.46 -28.03
C PHE A 102 -0.22 -2.78 -27.59
N ILE A 103 -0.29 -1.54 -27.09
CA ILE A 103 0.89 -0.78 -26.66
C ILE A 103 0.70 -0.39 -25.19
N VAL A 104 1.66 -0.79 -24.37
CA VAL A 104 1.71 -0.49 -22.94
C VAL A 104 3.03 0.18 -22.61
N VAL A 105 2.98 1.15 -21.70
CA VAL A 105 4.17 1.78 -21.13
C VAL A 105 4.08 1.69 -19.61
N THR A 106 5.19 1.41 -18.93
CA THR A 106 5.27 1.50 -17.46
C THR A 106 6.07 2.74 -17.08
N MET A 107 5.68 3.43 -16.00
CA MET A 107 6.30 4.67 -15.56
C MET A 107 6.46 4.67 -14.04
N ASN A 108 7.67 4.97 -13.56
CA ASN A 108 7.98 5.03 -12.13
C ASN A 108 8.24 6.49 -11.72
N LEU A 109 7.29 7.12 -11.01
CA LEU A 109 7.30 8.56 -10.70
C LEU A 109 8.34 8.95 -9.63
N ASP A 110 8.61 8.07 -8.67
CA ASP A 110 9.36 8.41 -7.44
C ASP A 110 10.86 8.09 -7.51
N LYS A 111 11.45 7.96 -8.70
CA LYS A 111 12.82 7.46 -8.88
C LYS A 111 13.75 8.48 -9.54
N ILE A 112 15.01 8.50 -9.09
CA ILE A 112 16.09 9.34 -9.62
C ILE A 112 16.44 8.92 -11.06
N GLY A 113 16.79 9.89 -11.92
CA GLY A 113 17.17 9.63 -13.32
C GLY A 113 15.98 9.52 -14.29
N ARG A 114 14.83 10.12 -13.95
CA ARG A 114 13.62 10.14 -14.79
C ARG A 114 13.35 11.52 -15.35
N PHE A 115 12.85 11.55 -16.58
CA PHE A 115 12.44 12.78 -17.26
C PHE A 115 10.99 13.13 -16.91
N PRO A 116 10.65 14.43 -16.89
CA PRO A 116 9.28 14.87 -16.66
C PRO A 116 8.36 14.35 -17.78
N ILE A 117 7.15 13.97 -17.37
CA ILE A 117 6.15 13.36 -18.25
C ILE A 117 5.50 14.45 -19.11
N PRO A 118 5.56 14.36 -20.46
CA PRO A 118 4.87 15.29 -21.33
C PRO A 118 3.35 15.14 -21.24
N VAL A 119 2.63 16.26 -21.41
CA VAL A 119 1.15 16.32 -21.40
C VAL A 119 0.53 15.38 -22.45
N ASN A 120 1.23 15.15 -23.56
CA ASN A 120 0.73 14.32 -24.66
C ASN A 120 0.58 12.84 -24.27
N ILE A 121 1.33 12.37 -23.25
CA ILE A 121 1.23 10.98 -22.77
C ILE A 121 -0.16 10.72 -22.15
N THR A 122 -0.68 11.65 -21.36
CA THR A 122 -1.99 11.46 -20.69
C THR A 122 -3.14 11.41 -21.69
N ALA A 123 -2.96 12.02 -22.86
CA ALA A 123 -3.91 11.91 -23.96
C ALA A 123 -3.74 10.58 -24.71
N ALA A 124 -2.50 10.16 -24.99
CA ALA A 124 -2.20 8.96 -25.78
C ALA A 124 -2.48 7.64 -25.05
N PHE A 125 -2.41 7.62 -23.72
CA PHE A 125 -2.53 6.39 -22.93
C PHE A 125 -3.60 6.51 -21.85
N LYS A 126 -4.30 5.39 -21.61
CA LYS A 126 -5.16 5.25 -20.43
C LYS A 126 -4.29 4.95 -19.22
N SER A 127 -4.33 5.82 -18.21
CA SER A 127 -3.57 5.64 -16.98
C SER A 127 -4.12 4.50 -16.12
N ILE A 128 -3.22 3.65 -15.61
CA ILE A 128 -3.51 2.59 -14.66
C ILE A 128 -2.56 2.78 -13.47
N ALA A 129 -3.12 3.04 -12.28
CA ALA A 129 -2.35 3.14 -11.05
C ALA A 129 -2.26 1.76 -10.39
N ALA A 130 -1.09 1.12 -10.47
CA ALA A 130 -0.80 -0.09 -9.71
C ALA A 130 -0.52 0.29 -8.26
N ARG A 131 -1.38 -0.15 -7.32
CA ARG A 131 -1.11 -0.01 -5.89
C ARG A 131 -0.10 -1.06 -5.43
N THR A 132 0.64 -0.76 -4.36
CA THR A 132 1.54 -1.71 -3.71
C THR A 132 0.81 -3.03 -3.48
N PRO A 133 1.30 -4.15 -4.04
CA PRO A 133 0.62 -5.40 -3.89
C PRO A 133 0.63 -5.83 -2.42
N GLY A 134 -0.43 -6.53 -1.99
CA GLY A 134 -0.47 -7.14 -0.67
C GLY A 134 0.61 -8.20 -0.54
N LEU A 135 1.78 -7.83 0.00
CA LEU A 135 2.96 -8.70 0.14
C LEU A 135 2.59 -10.01 0.85
N THR A 136 1.73 -9.92 1.85
CA THR A 136 1.19 -11.08 2.58
C THR A 136 0.51 -12.08 1.67
N THR A 137 -0.36 -11.62 0.76
CA THR A 137 -1.09 -12.49 -0.17
C THR A 137 -0.13 -13.13 -1.16
N ILE A 138 0.81 -12.37 -1.72
CA ILE A 138 1.83 -12.90 -2.63
C ILE A 138 2.64 -14.00 -1.93
N CYS A 139 3.21 -13.71 -0.76
CA CYS A 139 4.01 -14.66 -0.01
C CYS A 139 3.22 -15.93 0.33
N GLN A 140 1.94 -15.80 0.71
CA GLN A 140 1.06 -16.93 1.00
C GLN A 140 0.81 -17.79 -0.23
N SER A 141 0.39 -17.18 -1.34
CA SER A 141 0.12 -17.91 -2.59
C SER A 141 1.35 -18.66 -3.09
N TYR A 142 2.53 -18.02 -3.08
CA TYR A 142 3.76 -18.68 -3.51
C TYR A 142 4.17 -19.85 -2.62
N LEU A 143 4.05 -19.71 -1.29
CA LEU A 143 4.35 -20.81 -0.37
C LEU A 143 3.34 -21.96 -0.48
N ASP A 144 2.05 -21.64 -0.64
CA ASP A 144 0.97 -22.61 -0.81
C ASP A 144 1.12 -23.41 -2.11
N MET A 145 1.41 -22.73 -3.23
CA MET A 145 1.71 -23.37 -4.53
C MET A 145 2.91 -24.33 -4.46
N ASN A 146 3.85 -24.09 -3.56
CA ASN A 146 5.02 -24.95 -3.33
C ASN A 146 4.80 -25.93 -2.15
N GLY A 147 3.54 -26.17 -1.79
CA GLY A 147 3.07 -27.22 -0.89
C GLY A 147 3.36 -27.01 0.58
N PHE A 148 3.68 -25.80 1.04
CA PHE A 148 3.92 -25.52 2.46
C PHE A 148 2.61 -25.69 3.24
N GLN A 149 2.61 -26.43 4.35
CA GLN A 149 1.42 -26.63 5.18
C GLN A 149 1.16 -25.42 6.08
N ASN A 150 2.21 -24.80 6.63
CA ASN A 150 2.11 -23.64 7.51
C ASN A 150 2.32 -22.29 6.79
N TYR A 151 2.04 -22.22 5.49
CA TYR A 151 2.31 -21.06 4.63
C TYR A 151 1.79 -19.72 5.19
N LYS A 152 0.61 -19.70 5.84
CA LYS A 152 0.04 -18.48 6.46
C LYS A 152 0.88 -17.95 7.64
N LYS A 153 1.44 -18.84 8.45
CA LYS A 153 2.28 -18.46 9.60
C LYS A 153 3.67 -18.05 9.13
N ILE A 154 4.24 -18.80 8.19
CA ILE A 154 5.59 -18.56 7.66
C ILE A 154 5.64 -17.25 6.86
N SER A 155 4.64 -16.97 6.02
CA SER A 155 4.56 -15.71 5.28
C SER A 155 4.51 -14.48 6.19
N ARG A 156 3.66 -14.49 7.24
CA ARG A 156 3.62 -13.42 8.24
C ARG A 156 4.98 -13.28 8.92
N LEU A 157 5.56 -14.39 9.37
CA LEU A 157 6.83 -14.38 10.06
C LEU A 157 7.97 -13.80 9.18
N ILE A 158 8.04 -14.15 7.90
CA ILE A 158 9.03 -13.58 6.97
C ILE A 158 8.84 -12.06 6.82
N LEU A 159 7.58 -11.59 6.73
CA LEU A 159 7.26 -10.18 6.59
C LEU A 159 7.52 -9.39 7.87
N ASP A 160 7.10 -9.91 9.02
CA ASP A 160 7.32 -9.29 10.34
C ASP A 160 8.82 -9.15 10.62
N VAL A 161 9.63 -10.16 10.25
CA VAL A 161 11.09 -10.09 10.34
C VAL A 161 11.64 -9.00 9.41
N ALA A 162 11.19 -8.94 8.16
CA ALA A 162 11.65 -7.93 7.21
C ALA A 162 11.33 -6.50 7.68
N GLU A 163 10.12 -6.26 8.17
CA GLU A 163 9.67 -4.98 8.72
C GLU A 163 10.44 -4.61 10.00
N SER A 164 10.67 -5.58 10.89
CA SER A 164 11.49 -5.37 12.10
C SER A 164 12.93 -5.02 11.76
N LEU A 165 13.53 -5.68 10.76
CA LEU A 165 14.88 -5.38 10.32
C LEU A 165 14.95 -3.99 9.67
N GLU A 166 13.97 -3.60 8.87
CA GLU A 166 13.90 -2.27 8.26
C GLU A 166 13.78 -1.16 9.33
N SER A 167 13.07 -1.40 10.42
CA SER A 167 12.89 -0.42 11.50
C SER A 167 14.05 -0.35 12.50
N ILE A 168 14.76 -1.45 12.75
CA ILE A 168 15.73 -1.55 13.86
C ILE A 168 17.18 -1.39 13.38
N LEU A 169 17.50 -1.81 12.15
CA LEU A 169 18.87 -1.74 11.63
C LEU A 169 19.28 -0.30 11.32
N SER A 170 20.60 -0.07 11.30
CA SER A 170 21.16 1.23 10.93
C SER A 170 20.74 1.63 9.50
N PRO A 171 20.43 2.91 9.23
CA PRO A 171 19.95 3.36 7.92
C PRO A 171 21.08 3.33 6.88
N MET A 172 21.24 2.20 6.19
CA MET A 172 22.24 2.01 5.13
C MET A 172 21.58 1.95 3.76
N LYS A 173 22.15 2.63 2.76
CA LYS A 173 21.61 2.71 1.38
C LYS A 173 21.46 1.35 0.67
N HIS A 174 22.24 0.35 1.08
CA HIS A 174 22.22 -0.99 0.48
C HIS A 174 21.27 -1.95 1.18
N TYR A 175 20.67 -1.57 2.31
CA TYR A 175 19.66 -2.39 2.96
C TYR A 175 18.35 -2.31 2.17
N SER A 176 17.90 -3.47 1.68
CA SER A 176 16.66 -3.60 0.94
C SER A 176 15.92 -4.86 1.39
N PHE A 177 14.79 -4.66 2.07
CA PHE A 177 13.91 -5.74 2.55
C PHE A 177 12.59 -5.84 1.76
N LYS A 178 12.62 -5.34 0.51
CA LYS A 178 11.45 -5.30 -0.40
C LYS A 178 11.24 -6.64 -1.14
N LEU A 179 10.26 -6.66 -2.05
CA LEU A 179 9.81 -7.83 -2.81
C LEU A 179 10.93 -8.72 -3.36
N ARG A 180 11.98 -8.17 -3.96
CA ARG A 180 13.08 -8.95 -4.54
C ARG A 180 13.79 -9.82 -3.49
N THR A 181 14.13 -9.21 -2.35
CA THR A 181 14.77 -9.88 -1.23
C THR A 181 13.83 -10.91 -0.61
N LEU A 182 12.55 -10.55 -0.42
CA LEU A 182 11.53 -11.47 0.09
C LEU A 182 11.34 -12.69 -0.83
N PHE A 183 11.31 -12.49 -2.15
CA PHE A 183 11.24 -13.58 -3.12
C PHE A 183 12.47 -14.48 -3.12
N ALA A 184 13.67 -13.91 -2.94
CA ALA A 184 14.89 -14.71 -2.79
C ALA A 184 14.81 -15.60 -1.53
N VAL A 185 14.33 -15.05 -0.41
CA VAL A 185 14.08 -15.82 0.83
C VAL A 185 13.05 -16.92 0.60
N ILE A 186 11.95 -16.66 -0.10
CA ILE A 186 10.91 -17.66 -0.38
C ILE A 186 11.45 -18.78 -1.28
N LYS A 187 12.14 -18.45 -2.37
CA LYS A 187 12.77 -19.44 -3.26
C LYS A 187 13.73 -20.35 -2.51
N GLU A 188 14.57 -19.77 -1.66
CA GLU A 188 15.51 -20.54 -0.86
C GLU A 188 14.80 -21.38 0.21
N SER A 189 13.72 -20.88 0.81
CA SER A 189 12.89 -21.64 1.74
C SER A 189 12.28 -22.88 1.06
N ILE A 190 11.77 -22.73 -0.16
CA ILE A 190 11.22 -23.84 -0.97
C ILE A 190 12.30 -24.89 -1.26
N ARG A 191 13.51 -24.45 -1.66
CA ARG A 191 14.64 -25.35 -1.91
C ARG A 191 15.00 -26.17 -0.67
N LEU A 192 15.12 -25.50 0.48
CA LEU A 192 15.47 -26.15 1.75
C LEU A 192 14.38 -27.13 2.20
N LYS A 193 13.11 -26.79 1.98
CA LYS A 193 12.00 -27.71 2.23
C LYS A 193 12.05 -28.95 1.33
N ASN A 194 12.39 -28.78 0.05
CA ASN A 194 12.56 -29.92 -0.87
C ASN A 194 13.71 -30.85 -0.46
N MET A 195 14.63 -30.37 0.39
CA MET A 195 15.67 -31.17 1.05
C MET A 195 15.22 -31.78 2.39
N GLN A 196 13.90 -31.87 2.62
CA GLN A 196 13.28 -32.43 3.84
C GLN A 196 13.60 -31.69 5.14
N VAL A 197 13.93 -30.39 5.07
CA VAL A 197 14.04 -29.54 6.27
C VAL A 197 12.64 -29.10 6.71
N ASP A 198 12.40 -29.07 8.03
CA ASP A 198 11.17 -28.51 8.61
C ASP A 198 10.87 -27.09 8.07
N GLU A 199 9.61 -26.79 7.80
CA GLU A 199 9.20 -25.57 7.10
C GLU A 199 9.62 -24.28 7.81
N PHE A 200 9.58 -24.25 9.15
CA PHE A 200 9.98 -23.09 9.94
C PHE A 200 11.50 -22.96 9.99
N ILE A 201 12.22 -24.08 10.10
CA ILE A 201 13.69 -24.10 10.06
C ILE A 201 14.19 -23.70 8.67
N ALA A 202 13.53 -24.14 7.61
CA ALA A 202 13.82 -23.78 6.22
C ALA A 202 13.69 -22.27 6.02
N ALA A 203 12.58 -21.66 6.48
CA ALA A 203 12.38 -20.21 6.42
C ALA A 203 13.45 -19.43 7.22
N LYS A 204 13.77 -19.89 8.44
CA LYS A 204 14.82 -19.28 9.27
C LYS A 204 16.18 -19.30 8.58
N LYS A 205 16.57 -20.46 8.06
CA LYS A 205 17.83 -20.64 7.34
C LYS A 205 17.87 -19.78 6.09
N ALA A 206 16.79 -19.75 5.31
CA ALA A 206 16.71 -18.91 4.12
C ALA A 206 16.93 -17.44 4.47
N ILE A 207 16.27 -16.91 5.51
CA ILE A 207 16.48 -15.53 5.95
C ILE A 207 17.95 -15.28 6.31
N ILE A 208 18.58 -16.16 7.07
CA ILE A 208 20.00 -16.01 7.43
C ILE A 208 20.89 -16.07 6.19
N LEU A 209 20.66 -17.00 5.27
CA LEU A 209 21.47 -17.19 4.08
C LEU A 209 21.37 -16.01 3.10
N ILE A 210 20.17 -15.45 2.95
CA ILE A 210 19.94 -14.32 2.04
C ILE A 210 20.36 -13.03 2.70
N ILE A 211 19.88 -12.74 3.92
CA ILE A 211 19.98 -11.39 4.48
C ILE A 211 21.33 -11.14 5.15
N LYS A 212 21.88 -12.10 5.92
CA LYS A 212 23.11 -11.90 6.69
C LYS A 212 24.29 -11.35 5.86
N PRO A 213 24.57 -11.84 4.63
CA PRO A 213 25.70 -11.34 3.84
C PRO A 213 25.60 -9.84 3.49
N PHE A 214 24.40 -9.27 3.49
CA PHE A 214 24.16 -7.86 3.24
C PHE A 214 24.26 -6.98 4.51
N ILE A 215 24.29 -7.57 5.70
CA ILE A 215 24.29 -6.84 6.97
C ILE A 215 25.72 -6.49 7.39
N THR A 216 25.94 -5.25 7.81
CA THR A 216 27.25 -4.81 8.32
C THR A 216 27.58 -5.47 9.65
N GLU A 217 28.88 -5.66 9.96
CA GLU A 217 29.31 -6.34 11.20
C GLU A 217 28.71 -5.75 12.48
N LYS A 218 28.54 -4.43 12.54
CA LYS A 218 27.93 -3.73 13.68
C LYS A 218 26.48 -4.15 13.91
N ASP A 219 25.75 -4.40 12.83
CA ASP A 219 24.33 -4.72 12.84
C ASP A 219 24.07 -6.23 12.89
N VAL A 220 25.08 -7.09 12.70
CA VAL A 220 24.92 -8.56 12.71
C VAL A 220 24.32 -9.05 14.03
N HIS A 221 24.75 -8.49 15.17
CA HIS A 221 24.21 -8.88 16.48
C HIS A 221 22.72 -8.52 16.63
N VAL A 222 22.31 -7.38 16.10
CA VAL A 222 20.91 -6.93 16.08
C VAL A 222 20.09 -7.87 15.19
N PHE A 223 20.58 -8.14 13.97
CA PHE A 223 19.97 -9.10 13.05
C PHE A 223 19.74 -10.47 13.71
N LEU A 224 20.78 -11.06 14.31
CA LEU A 224 20.67 -12.36 14.97
C LEU A 224 19.70 -12.35 16.15
N SER A 225 19.61 -11.23 16.86
CA SER A 225 18.67 -11.06 17.98
C SER A 225 17.21 -11.01 17.50
N VAL A 226 16.92 -10.30 16.41
CA VAL A 226 15.58 -10.27 15.77
C VAL A 226 15.18 -11.66 15.30
N ILE A 227 16.08 -12.39 14.66
CA ILE A 227 15.82 -13.78 14.23
C ILE A 227 15.60 -14.70 15.43
N LYS A 228 16.39 -14.55 16.49
CA LYS A 228 16.22 -15.34 17.72
C LYS A 228 14.85 -15.13 18.36
N TYR A 229 14.39 -13.88 18.42
CA TYR A 229 13.08 -13.52 18.99
C TYR A 229 11.91 -13.97 18.10
N SER A 230 12.05 -13.84 16.77
CA SER A 230 10.98 -14.14 15.82
C SER A 230 10.71 -15.65 15.67
N PHE A 231 11.74 -16.50 15.88
CA PHE A 231 11.65 -17.95 15.67
C PHE A 231 11.62 -18.77 16.98
N VAL A 232 11.13 -18.21 18.11
CA VAL A 232 11.12 -18.93 19.40
C VAL A 232 10.14 -20.12 19.39
N LYS A 233 10.68 -21.33 19.29
CA LYS A 233 10.17 -22.53 19.98
C LYS A 233 11.16 -22.94 21.07
N LYS A 234 10.62 -23.28 22.24
CA LYS A 234 11.32 -23.48 23.52
C LYS A 234 12.12 -24.81 23.62
N SER A 235 12.39 -25.53 22.53
CA SER A 235 12.92 -26.90 22.59
C SER A 235 14.26 -27.17 21.91
N ASP A 236 14.81 -26.27 21.09
CA ASP A 236 15.90 -26.70 20.20
C ASP A 236 16.89 -25.58 19.92
N LEU A 237 17.74 -25.23 20.90
CA LEU A 237 18.91 -24.35 20.66
C LEU A 237 20.17 -25.14 20.29
N LYS A 238 20.29 -26.41 20.68
CA LYS A 238 21.50 -27.23 20.43
C LYS A 238 21.50 -27.91 19.05
N SER A 239 20.32 -28.19 18.49
CA SER A 239 20.15 -28.78 17.15
C SER A 239 20.27 -27.75 16.01
N ILE A 240 20.47 -26.46 16.32
CA ILE A 240 20.53 -25.37 15.31
C ILE A 240 21.92 -25.26 14.68
N GLU A 241 23.01 -25.33 15.46
CA GLU A 241 24.38 -25.28 14.92
C GLU A 241 24.72 -26.54 14.12
N GLU A 242 24.27 -27.71 14.59
CA GLU A 242 24.44 -28.99 13.89
C GLU A 242 23.60 -29.08 12.60
N ALA A 243 22.47 -28.38 12.51
CA ALA A 243 21.67 -28.34 11.29
C ALA A 243 22.11 -27.26 10.29
N ILE A 244 22.95 -26.29 10.68
CA ILE A 244 23.48 -25.23 9.79
C ILE A 244 24.50 -25.80 8.78
N SER A 245 25.11 -26.95 9.06
CA SER A 245 25.83 -27.69 8.04
C SER A 245 24.85 -28.37 7.09
N VAL A 246 24.61 -27.75 5.94
CA VAL A 246 24.46 -28.57 4.73
C VAL A 246 25.84 -29.20 4.53
N THR A 247 26.08 -30.33 5.20
CA THR A 247 27.39 -31.00 5.30
C THR A 247 28.04 -31.19 3.94
N ASP A 248 27.24 -31.44 2.91
CA ASP A 248 27.70 -31.65 1.54
C ASP A 248 28.19 -30.36 0.84
N GLU A 249 27.62 -29.19 1.15
CA GLU A 249 28.00 -27.92 0.50
C GLU A 249 29.25 -27.32 1.14
N ASN A 250 29.30 -27.36 2.47
CA ASN A 250 30.49 -26.93 3.21
C ASN A 250 31.68 -27.84 2.83
N ALA A 251 31.45 -29.15 2.67
CA ALA A 251 32.47 -30.09 2.22
C ALA A 251 33.01 -29.77 0.82
N ARG A 252 32.15 -29.48 -0.16
CA ARG A 252 32.59 -29.12 -1.52
C ARG A 252 33.41 -27.83 -1.57
N VAL A 253 32.98 -26.78 -0.88
CA VAL A 253 33.75 -25.52 -0.83
C VAL A 253 35.07 -25.73 -0.10
N SER A 254 35.06 -26.49 1.01
CA SER A 254 36.27 -26.80 1.76
C SER A 254 37.24 -27.65 0.94
N GLU A 255 36.74 -28.63 0.18
CA GLU A 255 37.55 -29.45 -0.73
C GLU A 255 38.19 -28.60 -1.84
N ILE A 256 37.44 -27.66 -2.43
CA ILE A 256 37.98 -26.72 -3.43
C ILE A 256 39.07 -25.85 -2.81
N LEU A 257 38.83 -25.29 -1.63
CA LEU A 257 39.82 -24.46 -0.93
C LEU A 257 41.06 -25.29 -0.55
N ASP A 258 40.89 -26.52 -0.07
CA ASP A 258 42.01 -27.40 0.26
C ASP A 258 42.80 -27.84 -0.98
N ARG A 259 42.16 -27.98 -2.16
CA ARG A 259 42.85 -28.18 -3.44
C ARG A 259 43.65 -26.95 -3.84
N ILE A 260 43.13 -25.74 -3.64
CA ILE A 260 43.83 -24.50 -3.93
C ILE A 260 45.02 -24.30 -2.98
N ALA A 261 44.86 -24.60 -1.69
CA ALA A 261 45.93 -24.56 -0.69
C ALA A 261 47.07 -25.56 -0.98
N LYS A 262 46.78 -26.64 -1.70
CA LYS A 262 47.80 -27.59 -2.18
C LYS A 262 48.49 -27.11 -3.46
N ALA A 263 47.77 -26.39 -4.32
CA ALA A 263 48.29 -25.92 -5.62
C ALA A 263 49.08 -24.60 -5.51
N TYR A 264 48.78 -23.78 -4.50
CA TYR A 264 49.37 -22.46 -4.26
C TYR A 264 49.74 -22.30 -2.78
N PRO A 265 50.75 -21.48 -2.43
CA PRO A 265 51.20 -21.28 -1.05
C PRO A 265 50.26 -20.35 -0.25
N PHE A 266 48.96 -20.64 -0.27
CA PHE A 266 47.95 -19.85 0.44
C PHE A 266 47.53 -20.52 1.75
N SER A 267 47.44 -19.73 2.82
CA SER A 267 46.80 -20.12 4.08
C SER A 267 45.49 -19.36 4.23
N PHE A 268 44.37 -20.02 3.94
CA PHE A 268 43.05 -19.40 4.04
C PHE A 268 42.63 -19.20 5.50
N SER A 269 42.28 -17.97 5.88
CA SER A 269 41.68 -17.68 7.18
C SER A 269 40.27 -18.26 7.28
N ASP A 270 39.78 -18.48 8.50
CA ASP A 270 38.41 -18.95 8.74
C ASP A 270 37.35 -17.95 8.26
N GLU A 271 37.65 -16.66 8.34
CA GLU A 271 36.83 -15.58 7.78
C GLU A 271 36.72 -15.67 6.26
N PHE A 272 37.84 -15.94 5.58
CA PHE A 272 37.87 -16.13 4.12
C PHE A 272 37.05 -17.34 3.70
N ARG A 273 37.24 -18.49 4.39
CA ARG A 273 36.47 -19.72 4.17
C ARG A 273 34.96 -19.46 4.30
N SER A 274 34.55 -18.71 5.33
CA SER A 274 33.16 -18.32 5.56
C SER A 274 32.60 -17.43 4.43
N LYS A 275 33.38 -16.43 3.96
CA LYS A 275 32.96 -15.55 2.85
C LYS A 275 32.88 -16.27 1.51
N CYS A 276 33.80 -17.17 1.19
CA CYS A 276 33.71 -18.01 -0.01
C CYS A 276 32.42 -18.85 -0.03
N LEU A 277 32.02 -19.37 1.14
CA LEU A 277 30.78 -20.11 1.30
C LEU A 277 29.54 -19.21 1.13
N GLU A 278 29.55 -18.00 1.68
CA GLU A 278 28.48 -17.00 1.49
C GLU A 278 28.32 -16.64 0.01
N ILE A 279 29.42 -16.34 -0.69
CA ILE A 279 29.44 -16.05 -2.13
C ILE A 279 28.86 -17.25 -2.90
N TYR A 280 29.36 -18.47 -2.65
CA TYR A 280 28.87 -19.67 -3.33
C TYR A 280 27.36 -19.88 -3.16
N ARG A 281 26.80 -19.59 -1.97
CA ARG A 281 25.36 -19.73 -1.71
C ARG A 281 24.54 -18.67 -2.44
N ILE A 282 24.90 -17.39 -2.33
CA ILE A 282 24.19 -16.29 -3.03
C ILE A 282 24.26 -16.48 -4.55
N SER A 283 25.40 -16.98 -5.04
CA SER A 283 25.66 -17.18 -6.46
C SER A 283 24.67 -18.11 -7.16
N ARG A 284 23.90 -18.90 -6.41
CA ARG A 284 22.87 -19.79 -6.96
C ARG A 284 21.60 -19.04 -7.33
N LEU A 285 21.30 -17.97 -6.61
CA LEU A 285 20.04 -17.23 -6.69
C LEU A 285 20.09 -16.14 -7.73
N ASP A 286 21.23 -15.44 -7.82
CA ASP A 286 21.42 -14.31 -8.72
C ASP A 286 22.41 -14.62 -9.86
N LYS A 287 22.27 -13.84 -10.94
CA LYS A 287 23.18 -13.89 -12.09
C LYS A 287 24.47 -13.08 -11.86
N ALA A 288 24.43 -12.08 -10.99
CA ALA A 288 25.57 -11.22 -10.67
C ALA A 288 25.66 -10.97 -9.17
N ILE A 289 26.88 -10.92 -8.64
CA ILE A 289 27.16 -10.64 -7.22
C ILE A 289 28.17 -9.50 -7.13
N LEU A 290 27.87 -8.52 -6.28
CA LEU A 290 28.81 -7.48 -5.90
C LEU A 290 29.43 -7.83 -4.54
N VAL A 291 30.75 -7.84 -4.47
CA VAL A 291 31.52 -8.02 -3.24
C VAL A 291 32.27 -6.73 -2.95
N VAL A 292 31.97 -6.08 -1.83
CA VAL A 292 32.68 -4.88 -1.37
C VAL A 292 33.60 -5.28 -0.23
N LEU A 293 34.90 -5.05 -0.38
CA LEU A 293 35.93 -5.45 0.59
C LEU A 293 36.59 -4.23 1.22
N HIS A 294 36.58 -4.12 2.55
CA HIS A 294 37.40 -3.11 3.22
C HIS A 294 38.84 -3.60 3.29
N ALA A 295 39.75 -2.93 2.58
CA ALA A 295 41.20 -3.15 2.58
C ALA A 295 41.65 -4.62 2.72
N PRO A 296 41.66 -5.43 1.66
CA PRO A 296 42.24 -6.76 1.76
C PRO A 296 43.74 -6.64 2.06
N SER A 297 44.26 -7.49 2.96
CA SER A 297 45.64 -7.91 2.83
C SER A 297 45.83 -8.42 1.40
N VAL A 298 46.98 -8.11 0.78
CA VAL A 298 47.34 -8.51 -0.61
C VAL A 298 47.02 -9.98 -0.95
N SER A 299 46.86 -10.84 0.06
CA SER A 299 46.46 -12.25 -0.04
C SER A 299 45.05 -12.49 -0.60
N TRP A 300 44.01 -11.73 -0.22
CA TRP A 300 42.61 -12.02 -0.62
C TRP A 300 42.41 -11.93 -2.14
N ASN A 301 43.15 -11.06 -2.81
CA ASN A 301 43.03 -10.82 -4.26
C ASN A 301 43.44 -12.06 -5.07
N ALA A 302 44.55 -12.69 -4.70
CA ALA A 302 45.03 -13.92 -5.34
C ALA A 302 44.15 -15.12 -4.96
N GLU A 303 43.71 -15.16 -3.69
CA GLU A 303 42.86 -16.23 -3.14
C GLU A 303 41.48 -16.28 -3.80
N ILE A 304 40.78 -15.14 -3.98
CA ILE A 304 39.46 -15.08 -4.64
C ILE A 304 39.57 -15.42 -6.14
N THR A 305 40.61 -14.93 -6.80
CA THR A 305 40.84 -15.23 -8.22
C THR A 305 41.11 -16.72 -8.44
N CYS A 306 41.88 -17.37 -7.57
CA CYS A 306 42.06 -18.82 -7.63
C CYS A 306 40.78 -19.59 -7.28
N PHE A 307 39.98 -19.13 -6.31
CA PHE A 307 38.68 -19.72 -6.02
C PHE A 307 37.70 -19.65 -7.22
N SER A 308 37.76 -18.55 -7.98
CA SER A 308 36.92 -18.33 -9.16
C SER A 308 37.15 -19.33 -10.30
N SER A 309 38.41 -19.64 -10.58
CA SER A 309 38.78 -20.51 -11.69
C SER A 309 38.31 -21.96 -11.46
N TYR A 310 38.31 -22.40 -10.20
CA TYR A 310 37.83 -23.71 -9.80
C TYR A 310 36.31 -23.86 -9.78
N LEU A 311 35.57 -22.76 -9.62
CA LEU A 311 34.10 -22.80 -9.67
C LEU A 311 33.54 -22.99 -11.09
N GLY A 312 34.33 -22.71 -12.14
CA GLY A 312 34.05 -23.01 -13.56
C GLY A 312 32.81 -22.35 -14.19
N LYS A 313 31.93 -21.77 -13.37
CA LYS A 313 30.63 -21.17 -13.73
C LYS A 313 30.59 -19.65 -13.59
N PHE A 314 31.66 -19.05 -13.09
CA PHE A 314 31.72 -17.64 -12.74
C PHE A 314 32.92 -16.96 -13.39
N SER A 315 32.69 -15.77 -13.92
CA SER A 315 33.76 -14.84 -14.26
C SER A 315 33.90 -13.84 -13.11
N PHE A 316 35.11 -13.66 -12.61
CA PHE A 316 35.39 -12.71 -11.55
C PHE A 316 36.13 -11.53 -12.15
N GLU A 317 35.64 -10.34 -11.88
CA GLU A 317 36.27 -9.09 -12.28
C GLU A 317 36.49 -8.25 -11.02
N MET A 318 37.61 -7.53 -10.96
CA MET A 318 38.04 -6.86 -9.73
C MET A 318 38.49 -5.43 -10.03
N VAL A 319 38.20 -4.53 -9.07
CA VAL A 319 38.60 -3.13 -9.09
C VAL A 319 39.57 -2.89 -7.93
N HIS A 320 40.82 -2.59 -8.28
CA HIS A 320 41.89 -2.30 -7.32
C HIS A 320 41.77 -0.90 -6.69
N ALA A 321 42.38 -0.68 -5.53
CA ALA A 321 42.37 0.61 -4.83
C ALA A 321 42.99 1.76 -5.65
N ASP A 322 43.93 1.46 -6.55
CA ASP A 322 44.58 2.41 -7.47
C ASP A 322 43.82 2.59 -8.80
N ALA A 323 42.59 2.05 -8.90
CA ALA A 323 41.77 2.13 -10.08
C ALA A 323 41.51 3.58 -10.53
N THR A 324 41.74 3.84 -11.81
CA THR A 324 41.30 5.07 -12.47
C THR A 324 39.86 4.93 -12.99
N ILE A 325 39.22 6.05 -13.34
CA ILE A 325 37.88 6.05 -13.97
C ILE A 325 37.87 5.17 -15.25
N ARG A 326 38.97 5.17 -16.02
CA ARG A 326 39.10 4.33 -17.23
C ARG A 326 39.15 2.85 -16.88
N HIS A 327 39.93 2.48 -15.87
CA HIS A 327 39.99 1.09 -15.41
C HIS A 327 38.64 0.60 -14.91
N TRP A 328 37.90 1.43 -14.14
CA TRP A 328 36.53 1.13 -13.74
C TRP A 328 35.61 0.87 -14.95
N GLN A 329 35.64 1.74 -15.96
CA GLN A 329 34.82 1.57 -17.16
C GLN A 329 35.17 0.29 -17.93
N GLU A 330 36.45 -0.05 -18.07
CA GLU A 330 36.89 -1.28 -18.75
C GLU A 330 36.43 -2.55 -18.01
N VAL A 331 36.60 -2.56 -16.68
CA VAL A 331 36.16 -3.67 -15.82
C VAL A 331 34.65 -3.82 -15.89
N LEU A 332 33.92 -2.70 -15.84
CA LEU A 332 32.47 -2.69 -15.92
C LEU A 332 31.97 -3.17 -17.28
N ASP A 333 32.52 -2.66 -18.38
CA ASP A 333 32.20 -3.10 -19.75
C ASP A 333 32.43 -4.62 -19.90
N LYS A 334 33.55 -5.13 -19.40
CA LYS A 334 33.87 -6.55 -19.45
C LYS A 334 32.90 -7.39 -18.62
N THR A 335 32.60 -6.94 -17.40
CA THR A 335 31.61 -7.56 -16.49
C THR A 335 30.24 -7.64 -17.14
N LEU A 336 29.76 -6.54 -17.73
CA LEU A 336 28.46 -6.46 -18.39
C LEU A 336 28.41 -7.31 -19.65
N ASN A 337 29.48 -7.32 -20.46
CA ASN A 337 29.55 -8.21 -21.62
C ASN A 337 29.44 -9.68 -21.20
N ILE A 338 30.23 -10.12 -20.23
CA ILE A 338 30.19 -11.53 -19.78
C ILE A 338 28.82 -11.89 -19.19
N ALA A 339 28.21 -11.00 -18.42
CA ALA A 339 26.90 -11.22 -17.82
C ALA A 339 25.77 -11.26 -18.86
N VAL A 340 25.81 -10.37 -19.86
CA VAL A 340 24.70 -10.14 -20.80
C VAL A 340 24.89 -10.92 -22.10
N THR A 341 26.06 -10.85 -22.74
CA THR A 341 26.29 -11.52 -24.04
C THR A 341 26.57 -13.00 -23.88
N ASP A 342 27.37 -13.38 -22.90
CA ASP A 342 27.79 -14.77 -22.70
C ASP A 342 26.84 -15.52 -21.74
N ASN A 343 25.90 -14.81 -21.11
CA ASN A 343 24.95 -15.32 -20.10
C ASN A 343 25.65 -16.13 -18.99
N LYS A 344 26.88 -15.72 -18.64
CA LYS A 344 27.68 -16.30 -17.55
C LYS A 344 27.42 -15.54 -16.26
N LYS A 345 27.56 -16.21 -15.12
CA LYS A 345 27.44 -15.55 -13.83
C LYS A 345 28.71 -14.74 -13.54
N VAL A 346 28.56 -13.53 -13.01
CA VAL A 346 29.69 -12.62 -12.78
C VAL A 346 29.76 -12.18 -11.33
N VAL A 347 30.96 -12.20 -10.75
CA VAL A 347 31.21 -11.65 -9.42
C VAL A 347 32.16 -10.46 -9.56
N LEU A 348 31.67 -9.28 -9.20
CA LEU A 348 32.45 -8.04 -9.23
C LEU A 348 32.97 -7.75 -7.82
N VAL A 349 34.28 -7.65 -7.66
CA VAL A 349 34.95 -7.40 -6.38
C VAL A 349 35.50 -5.98 -6.39
N ILE A 350 35.17 -5.18 -5.38
CA ILE A 350 35.61 -3.78 -5.26
C ILE A 350 36.27 -3.56 -3.91
N GLU A 351 37.50 -3.06 -3.93
CA GLU A 351 38.21 -2.61 -2.74
C GLU A 351 37.61 -1.27 -2.24
N ASP A 352 37.32 -1.13 -0.95
CA ASP A 352 36.69 0.06 -0.33
C ASP A 352 37.70 1.20 -0.10
N ASN A 353 39.00 0.92 -0.29
CA ASN A 353 40.10 1.88 -0.11
C ASN A 353 40.47 2.64 -1.41
N ILE A 354 39.50 2.90 -2.29
CA ILE A 354 39.78 3.67 -3.52
C ILE A 354 40.22 5.08 -3.12
N TRP A 355 41.49 5.40 -3.38
CA TRP A 355 42.15 6.61 -2.89
C TRP A 355 41.59 7.90 -3.52
N ASP A 356 41.00 7.79 -4.73
CA ASP A 356 40.38 8.92 -5.42
C ASP A 356 38.87 9.00 -5.18
N LYS A 357 38.44 10.04 -4.45
CA LYS A 357 37.02 10.35 -4.19
C LYS A 357 36.19 10.46 -5.47
N LYS A 358 36.75 10.92 -6.59
CA LYS A 358 36.02 11.02 -7.87
C LYS A 358 35.69 9.65 -8.46
N VAL A 359 36.63 8.72 -8.38
CA VAL A 359 36.43 7.33 -8.84
C VAL A 359 35.39 6.65 -7.97
N LEU A 360 35.46 6.81 -6.64
CA LEU A 360 34.50 6.25 -5.71
C LEU A 360 33.06 6.77 -5.93
N ILE A 361 32.90 8.06 -6.26
CA ILE A 361 31.58 8.65 -6.56
C ILE A 361 31.00 8.04 -7.85
N ASN A 362 31.80 7.87 -8.89
CA ASN A 362 31.36 7.23 -10.14
C ASN A 362 30.98 5.76 -9.92
N ILE A 363 31.85 4.99 -9.26
CA ILE A 363 31.57 3.57 -8.94
C ILE A 363 30.27 3.45 -8.13
N ARG A 364 30.09 4.28 -7.10
CA ARG A 364 28.87 4.28 -6.30
C ARG A 364 27.66 4.70 -7.11
N GLY A 365 27.77 5.69 -7.99
CA GLY A 365 26.70 6.12 -8.88
C GLY A 365 26.25 4.98 -9.80
N ASP A 366 27.21 4.38 -10.51
CA ASP A 366 26.98 3.32 -11.48
C ASP A 366 26.44 2.04 -10.84
N LEU A 367 26.97 1.66 -9.67
CA LEU A 367 26.45 0.51 -8.91
C LEU A 367 25.09 0.76 -8.29
N LEU A 368 24.85 1.96 -7.76
CA LEU A 368 23.53 2.32 -7.24
C LEU A 368 22.50 2.25 -8.38
N GLN A 369 22.90 2.63 -9.59
CA GLN A 369 22.09 2.42 -10.78
C GLN A 369 21.89 0.93 -11.07
N LEU A 370 22.95 0.12 -11.15
CA LEU A 370 22.81 -1.31 -11.44
C LEU A 370 21.93 -2.06 -10.43
N VAL A 371 22.11 -1.80 -9.13
CA VAL A 371 21.40 -2.49 -8.04
C VAL A 371 19.92 -2.09 -7.98
N ASN A 372 19.63 -0.79 -8.09
CA ASN A 372 18.28 -0.27 -7.94
C ASN A 372 17.48 -0.32 -9.25
N TYR A 373 18.16 -0.21 -10.38
CA TYR A 373 17.58 0.24 -11.65
C TYR A 373 17.90 -0.69 -12.82
N GLY A 374 18.66 -1.77 -12.69
CA GLY A 374 19.01 -2.59 -13.86
C GLY A 374 20.08 -1.93 -14.71
N LEU A 375 20.16 -2.25 -16.00
CA LEU A 375 21.38 -2.16 -16.81
C LEU A 375 21.37 -0.91 -17.71
N PRO A 376 21.96 0.24 -17.29
CA PRO A 376 21.86 1.50 -18.03
C PRO A 376 22.81 1.52 -19.23
N LEU A 377 22.34 2.03 -20.38
CA LEU A 377 23.15 2.08 -21.60
C LEU A 377 24.36 3.03 -21.55
N GLU A 378 24.48 3.85 -20.51
CA GLU A 378 25.58 4.80 -20.34
C GLU A 378 26.90 4.12 -19.94
N LEU A 379 26.82 2.87 -19.47
CA LEU A 379 27.95 2.08 -19.01
C LEU A 379 28.54 1.18 -20.10
N TYR A 380 27.95 1.17 -21.31
CA TYR A 380 28.45 0.41 -22.44
C TYR A 380 29.34 1.24 -23.37
N GLY A 381 30.56 0.77 -23.61
CA GLY A 381 31.38 1.24 -24.71
C GLY A 381 30.75 0.91 -26.08
N PRO A 382 30.99 1.72 -27.14
CA PRO A 382 30.40 1.53 -28.47
C PRO A 382 30.67 0.16 -29.12
N LYS A 383 31.74 -0.54 -28.69
CA LYS A 383 32.06 -1.90 -29.14
C LYS A 383 31.10 -2.96 -28.56
N ALA A 384 30.66 -2.81 -27.32
CA ALA A 384 29.73 -3.72 -26.66
C ALA A 384 28.31 -3.59 -27.25
N ILE A 385 27.91 -2.34 -27.53
CA ILE A 385 26.63 -2.02 -28.19
C ILE A 385 26.58 -2.65 -29.59
N ASN A 386 27.65 -2.54 -30.38
CA ASN A 386 27.72 -3.16 -31.71
C ASN A 386 27.72 -4.69 -31.64
N LYS A 387 28.42 -5.30 -30.68
CA LYS A 387 28.43 -6.76 -30.52
C LYS A 387 27.08 -7.31 -30.01
N PHE A 388 26.37 -6.53 -29.19
CA PHE A 388 25.00 -6.83 -28.77
C PHE A 388 24.02 -6.73 -29.94
N ALA A 389 24.14 -5.68 -30.75
CA ALA A 389 23.40 -5.55 -32.00
C ALA A 389 23.70 -6.74 -32.94
N ASP A 390 24.97 -7.07 -33.16
CA ASP A 390 25.39 -8.17 -34.04
C ASP A 390 24.87 -9.54 -33.56
N ASN A 391 24.85 -9.82 -32.25
CA ASN A 391 24.28 -11.05 -31.70
C ASN A 391 22.75 -11.11 -31.80
N PHE A 392 22.07 -9.96 -31.74
CA PHE A 392 20.62 -9.84 -31.95
C PHE A 392 20.26 -10.01 -33.43
N TYR A 393 21.08 -9.46 -34.34
CA TYR A 393 20.94 -9.62 -35.79
C TYR A 393 21.37 -11.00 -36.31
N MET A 394 22.33 -11.67 -35.66
CA MET A 394 22.83 -13.01 -36.05
C MET A 394 21.81 -14.13 -35.81
N LYS A 395 20.86 -13.98 -34.88
CA LYS A 395 19.80 -15.00 -34.69
C LYS A 395 18.73 -14.97 -35.80
N ASN A 396 18.65 -13.90 -36.58
CA ASN A 396 17.57 -13.66 -37.55
C ASN A 396 18.06 -13.29 -38.96
N SER A 397 19.19 -13.83 -39.44
CA SER A 397 19.58 -13.65 -40.84
C SER A 397 19.99 -14.95 -41.53
N ILE A 398 19.18 -15.29 -42.52
CA ILE A 398 19.37 -16.31 -43.57
C ILE A 398 20.68 -16.02 -44.32
N LYS A 399 21.53 -17.04 -44.51
CA LYS A 399 22.67 -16.97 -45.45
C LYS A 399 22.18 -17.01 -46.90
N PRO A 400 22.89 -16.32 -47.81
CA PRO A 400 23.59 -17.09 -48.84
C PRO A 400 25.04 -16.66 -49.13
N MET A 401 25.77 -17.65 -49.67
CA MET A 401 27.05 -17.68 -50.41
C MET A 401 27.22 -16.53 -51.43
N SER A 402 28.38 -16.18 -52.00
CA SER A 402 29.69 -16.84 -52.21
C SER A 402 30.70 -15.84 -52.81
N ASP A 403 31.98 -16.16 -52.69
CA ASP A 403 33.16 -15.48 -53.24
C ASP A 403 33.18 -15.24 -54.76
N LYS A 404 33.75 -14.11 -55.20
CA LYS A 404 34.97 -13.99 -56.02
C LYS A 404 35.13 -12.56 -56.56
N VAL A 405 36.21 -11.91 -56.16
CA VAL A 405 36.52 -10.51 -56.49
C VAL A 405 36.95 -10.36 -57.96
N ASN A 406 36.16 -9.61 -58.72
CA ASN A 406 36.44 -9.22 -60.10
C ASN A 406 37.25 -7.91 -60.11
N VAL A 407 38.29 -7.80 -60.94
CA VAL A 407 39.22 -6.64 -60.93
C VAL A 407 38.54 -5.34 -61.34
N ASP A 408 37.47 -5.43 -62.13
CA ASP A 408 36.63 -4.28 -62.50
C ASP A 408 35.72 -3.80 -61.34
N GLU A 409 35.29 -4.71 -60.45
CA GLU A 409 34.64 -4.33 -59.19
C GLU A 409 35.60 -3.62 -58.25
N LYS A 410 36.90 -3.94 -58.29
CA LYS A 410 37.91 -3.21 -57.51
C LYS A 410 38.12 -1.78 -58.01
N ARG A 411 38.00 -1.51 -59.31
CA ARG A 411 38.07 -0.14 -59.84
C ARG A 411 36.81 0.66 -59.52
N LEU A 412 35.63 0.07 -59.71
CA LEU A 412 34.36 0.66 -59.27
C LEU A 412 34.30 0.86 -57.75
N SER A 413 34.90 -0.04 -56.96
CA SER A 413 34.97 0.12 -55.51
C SER A 413 35.92 1.23 -55.09
N ILE A 414 37.03 1.44 -55.82
CA ILE A 414 37.94 2.57 -55.58
C ILE A 414 37.28 3.90 -55.97
N GLU A 415 36.59 3.98 -57.11
CA GLU A 415 35.86 5.20 -57.51
C GLU A 415 34.68 5.51 -56.56
N THR A 416 33.96 4.48 -56.11
CA THR A 416 32.93 4.67 -55.07
C THR A 416 33.52 5.02 -53.70
N LEU A 417 34.72 4.54 -53.36
CA LEU A 417 35.46 4.95 -52.17
C LEU A 417 35.90 6.41 -52.27
N GLU A 418 36.43 6.85 -53.40
CA GLU A 418 36.84 8.25 -53.63
C GLU A 418 35.65 9.21 -53.58
N SER A 419 34.53 8.82 -54.20
CA SER A 419 33.25 9.54 -54.11
C SER A 419 32.72 9.58 -52.66
N ARG A 420 32.86 8.49 -51.90
CA ARG A 420 32.53 8.48 -50.47
C ARG A 420 33.46 9.36 -49.63
N TYR A 421 34.77 9.35 -49.88
CA TYR A 421 35.73 10.16 -49.13
C TYR A 421 35.53 11.65 -49.41
N SER A 422 35.30 12.04 -50.66
CA SER A 422 34.99 13.43 -51.01
C SER A 422 33.65 13.90 -50.43
N ALA A 423 32.62 13.04 -50.45
CA ALA A 423 31.35 13.30 -49.77
C ALA A 423 31.53 13.39 -48.24
N GLY A 424 32.37 12.51 -47.68
CA GLY A 424 32.73 12.49 -46.26
C GLY A 424 33.43 13.77 -45.82
N ILE A 425 34.43 14.23 -46.58
CA ILE A 425 35.17 15.47 -46.30
C ILE A 425 34.23 16.68 -46.38
N LYS A 426 33.35 16.75 -47.39
CA LYS A 426 32.32 17.81 -47.46
C LYS A 426 31.37 17.77 -46.26
N LYS A 427 31.01 16.57 -45.79
CA LYS A 427 30.13 16.39 -44.63
C LYS A 427 30.85 16.78 -43.33
N ILE A 428 32.12 16.44 -43.18
CA ILE A 428 32.97 16.84 -42.05
C ILE A 428 33.14 18.36 -42.02
N GLY A 429 33.35 19.01 -43.17
CA GLY A 429 33.42 20.48 -43.25
C GLY A 429 32.13 21.16 -42.79
N LYS A 430 30.97 20.68 -43.25
CA LYS A 430 29.66 21.17 -42.78
C LYS A 430 29.42 20.89 -41.30
N SER A 431 29.83 19.72 -40.82
CA SER A 431 29.78 19.38 -39.40
C SER A 431 30.68 20.27 -38.56
N GLN A 432 31.86 20.66 -39.07
CA GLN A 432 32.76 21.57 -38.37
C GLN A 432 32.17 22.98 -38.25
N GLU A 433 31.55 23.50 -39.31
CA GLU A 433 30.83 24.78 -39.27
C GLU A 433 29.66 24.75 -38.27
N GLN A 434 28.88 23.66 -38.25
CA GLN A 434 27.80 23.47 -37.28
C GLN A 434 28.32 23.36 -35.85
N VAL A 435 29.42 22.63 -35.62
CA VAL A 435 30.03 22.49 -34.30
C VAL A 435 30.57 23.84 -33.81
N ASN A 436 31.20 24.64 -34.68
CA ASN A 436 31.66 25.98 -34.33
C ASN A 436 30.48 26.92 -33.98
N PHE A 437 29.39 26.85 -34.75
CA PHE A 437 28.18 27.62 -34.47
C PHE A 437 27.54 27.22 -33.13
N MET A 438 27.45 25.91 -32.86
CA MET A 438 26.93 25.38 -31.60
C MET A 438 27.82 25.74 -30.40
N GLN A 439 29.15 25.70 -30.55
CA GLN A 439 30.09 26.16 -29.51
C GLN A 439 29.89 27.63 -29.17
N HIS A 440 29.65 28.47 -30.19
CA HIS A 440 29.38 29.88 -29.99
C HIS A 440 28.02 30.12 -29.30
N GLN A 441 26.99 29.34 -29.65
CA GLN A 441 25.70 29.38 -28.95
C GLN A 441 25.82 28.92 -27.49
N LEU A 442 26.58 27.85 -27.21
CA LEU A 442 26.80 27.35 -25.85
C LEU A 442 27.45 28.41 -24.95
N LEU A 443 28.41 29.19 -25.47
CA LEU A 443 29.02 30.31 -24.76
C LEU A 443 28.01 31.43 -24.45
N MET A 444 27.07 31.69 -25.36
CA MET A 444 26.05 32.75 -25.18
C MET A 444 24.92 32.33 -24.22
N LEU A 445 24.56 31.04 -24.20
CA LEU A 445 23.52 30.48 -23.33
C LEU A 445 23.99 30.21 -21.90
N GLN A 446 25.30 30.06 -21.69
CA GLN A 446 25.90 29.80 -20.38
C GLN A 446 25.50 30.80 -19.27
N PRO A 447 25.53 32.14 -19.48
CA PRO A 447 25.09 33.10 -18.46
C PRO A 447 23.58 33.04 -18.18
N GLU A 448 22.76 32.72 -19.19
CA GLU A 448 21.31 32.59 -19.04
C GLU A 448 20.93 31.33 -18.25
N LEU A 449 21.65 30.23 -18.47
CA LEU A 449 21.58 29.00 -17.67
C LEU A 449 21.95 29.25 -16.21
N PHE A 450 22.96 30.08 -15.95
CA PHE A 450 23.34 30.42 -14.57
C PHE A 450 22.26 31.27 -13.88
N ARG A 451 21.66 32.23 -14.59
CA ARG A 451 20.58 33.06 -14.06
C ARG A 451 19.33 32.23 -13.74
N THR A 452 18.91 31.37 -14.66
CA THR A 452 17.75 30.49 -14.47
C THR A 452 18.01 29.43 -13.39
N SER A 453 19.23 28.92 -13.26
CA SER A 453 19.66 28.04 -12.16
C SER A 453 19.54 28.73 -10.79
N LEU A 454 19.93 30.00 -10.70
CA LEU A 454 19.80 30.77 -9.46
C LEU A 454 18.32 31.01 -9.10
N GLU A 455 17.51 31.41 -10.09
CA GLU A 455 16.07 31.64 -9.92
C GLU A 455 15.33 30.35 -9.52
N THR A 456 15.66 29.22 -10.16
CA THR A 456 15.10 27.91 -9.78
C THR A 456 15.54 27.46 -8.39
N THR A 457 16.77 27.76 -7.96
CA THR A 457 17.23 27.45 -6.61
C THR A 457 16.48 28.28 -5.54
N GLN A 458 16.21 29.55 -5.83
CA GLN A 458 15.41 30.42 -4.95
C GLN A 458 13.95 29.97 -4.88
N LEU A 459 13.36 29.58 -6.01
CA LEU A 459 12.00 29.02 -6.07
C LEU A 459 11.91 27.72 -5.27
N MET A 460 12.88 26.79 -5.44
CA MET A 460 12.92 25.54 -4.68
C MET A 460 13.01 25.79 -3.17
N SER A 461 13.84 26.73 -2.71
CA SER A 461 13.92 27.08 -1.28
C SER A 461 12.61 27.66 -0.75
N THR A 462 11.85 28.38 -1.58
CA THR A 462 10.56 28.95 -1.19
C THR A 462 9.51 27.84 -1.05
N ILE A 463 9.46 26.92 -2.01
CA ILE A 463 8.59 25.73 -1.98
C ILE A 463 8.91 24.84 -0.77
N GLU A 464 10.19 24.63 -0.43
CA GLU A 464 10.58 23.85 0.75
C GLU A 464 10.03 24.47 2.05
N ARG A 465 10.06 25.80 2.18
CA ARG A 465 9.49 26.48 3.35
C ARG A 465 7.97 26.35 3.40
N GLU A 466 7.30 26.55 2.26
CA GLU A 466 5.83 26.49 2.16
C GLU A 466 5.28 25.07 2.37
N THR A 467 6.00 24.05 1.90
CA THR A 467 5.64 22.65 2.13
C THR A 467 5.70 22.28 3.62
N ILE A 468 6.68 22.80 4.36
CA ILE A 468 6.77 22.63 5.82
C ILE A 468 5.57 23.29 6.53
N GLU A 469 5.18 24.49 6.12
CA GLU A 469 4.02 25.19 6.71
C GLU A 469 2.70 24.43 6.47
N VAL A 470 2.50 23.92 5.25
CA VAL A 470 1.34 23.08 4.91
C VAL A 470 1.31 21.81 5.74
N GLU A 471 2.46 21.14 5.91
CA GLU A 471 2.52 19.89 6.66
C GLU A 471 2.26 20.09 8.15
N ASN A 472 2.83 21.14 8.76
CA ASN A 472 2.51 21.54 10.13
C ASN A 472 1.02 21.83 10.32
N ALA A 473 0.39 22.51 9.35
CA ALA A 473 -1.05 22.78 9.39
C ALA A 473 -1.91 21.50 9.27
N LYS A 474 -1.49 20.53 8.45
CA LYS A 474 -2.16 19.22 8.35
C LYS A 474 -2.09 18.43 9.66
N GLU A 475 -0.94 18.42 10.34
CA GLU A 475 -0.81 17.73 11.64
C GLU A 475 -1.76 18.32 12.68
N VAL A 476 -1.91 19.65 12.73
CA VAL A 476 -2.85 20.32 13.63
C VAL A 476 -4.30 19.96 13.30
N VAL A 477 -4.66 19.85 12.02
CA VAL A 477 -6.00 19.40 11.61
C VAL A 477 -6.23 17.96 12.03
N ALA A 478 -5.29 17.05 11.76
CA ALA A 478 -5.39 15.64 12.14
C ALA A 478 -5.57 15.44 13.65
N ALA A 479 -4.81 16.18 14.48
CA ALA A 479 -4.95 16.14 15.93
C ALA A 479 -6.33 16.61 16.42
N ASN A 480 -6.91 17.64 15.79
CA ASN A 480 -8.25 18.14 16.12
C ASN A 480 -9.36 17.21 15.61
N GLU A 481 -9.16 16.54 14.48
CA GLU A 481 -10.06 15.50 13.97
C GLU A 481 -10.13 14.33 14.94
N PHE A 482 -8.98 13.87 15.44
CA PHE A 482 -8.93 12.80 16.44
C PHE A 482 -9.70 13.17 17.71
N LYS A 483 -9.45 14.35 18.29
CA LYS A 483 -10.15 14.85 19.49
C LYS A 483 -11.65 15.00 19.27
N THR A 484 -12.06 15.52 18.11
CA THR A 484 -13.48 15.70 17.77
C THR A 484 -14.17 14.34 17.62
N ASN A 485 -13.49 13.37 16.99
CA ASN A 485 -14.02 12.03 16.81
C ASN A 485 -14.15 11.30 18.15
N GLU A 486 -13.15 11.39 19.02
CA GLU A 486 -13.21 10.81 20.37
C GLU A 486 -14.39 11.39 21.16
N ALA A 487 -14.52 12.71 21.23
CA ALA A 487 -15.66 13.37 21.90
C ALA A 487 -17.01 12.96 21.29
N ALA A 488 -17.08 12.82 19.96
CA ALA A 488 -18.28 12.35 19.27
C ALA A 488 -18.64 10.90 19.64
N THR A 489 -17.65 10.00 19.73
CA THR A 489 -17.90 8.62 20.14
C THR A 489 -18.40 8.53 21.58
N GLN A 490 -17.85 9.34 22.49
CA GLN A 490 -18.30 9.41 23.88
C GLN A 490 -19.74 9.92 23.99
N ALA A 491 -20.07 11.00 23.27
CA ALA A 491 -21.43 11.54 23.21
C ALA A 491 -22.43 10.51 22.63
N GLN A 492 -22.03 9.78 21.59
CA GLN A 492 -22.88 8.76 20.97
C GLN A 492 -23.08 7.53 21.86
N ALA A 493 -22.06 7.10 22.60
CA ALA A 493 -22.18 6.03 23.58
C ALA A 493 -23.13 6.43 24.74
N LEU A 494 -23.01 7.66 25.25
CA LEU A 494 -23.93 8.19 26.27
C LEU A 494 -25.36 8.31 25.75
N LYS A 495 -25.53 8.71 24.48
CA LYS A 495 -26.84 8.80 23.83
C LYS A 495 -27.51 7.43 23.75
N ARG A 496 -26.80 6.41 23.24
CA ARG A 496 -27.32 5.03 23.16
C ARG A 496 -27.74 4.51 24.53
N ALA A 497 -26.90 4.67 25.54
CA ALA A 497 -27.23 4.26 26.90
C ALA A 497 -28.49 4.96 27.47
N CYS A 498 -28.73 6.22 27.10
CA CYS A 498 -29.98 6.91 27.49
C CYS A 498 -31.20 6.38 26.71
N GLU A 499 -31.04 6.10 25.43
CA GLU A 499 -32.10 5.56 24.57
C GLU A 499 -32.50 4.14 24.97
N ASP A 500 -31.53 3.31 25.33
CA ASP A 500 -31.75 1.94 25.82
C ASP A 500 -32.54 1.93 27.14
N ASP A 501 -32.15 2.78 28.11
CA ASP A 501 -32.88 2.92 29.38
C ASP A 501 -34.30 3.49 29.17
N LEU A 502 -34.47 4.46 28.26
CA LEU A 502 -35.79 4.99 27.90
C LEU A 502 -36.66 3.92 27.22
N GLY A 503 -36.03 3.06 26.42
CA GLY A 503 -36.65 1.95 25.70
C GLY A 503 -37.28 0.90 26.60
N GLU A 504 -36.89 0.81 27.87
CA GLU A 504 -37.53 -0.06 28.86
C GLU A 504 -38.85 0.52 29.39
N ALA A 505 -38.93 1.85 29.59
CA ALA A 505 -40.07 2.50 30.24
C ALA A 505 -41.22 2.85 29.29
N ILE A 506 -40.88 3.31 28.08
CA ILE A 506 -41.84 3.77 27.07
C ILE A 506 -42.83 2.66 26.66
N PRO A 507 -42.41 1.42 26.31
CA PRO A 507 -43.35 0.41 25.84
C PRO A 507 -44.32 -0.04 26.92
N VAL A 508 -43.90 -0.09 28.19
CA VAL A 508 -44.78 -0.44 29.32
C VAL A 508 -45.90 0.58 29.49
N LEU A 509 -45.56 1.87 29.38
CA LEU A 509 -46.53 2.95 29.51
C LEU A 509 -47.43 3.08 28.27
N GLU A 510 -46.88 2.90 27.07
CA GLU A 510 -47.64 2.91 25.82
C GLU A 510 -48.60 1.73 25.74
N ALA A 511 -48.19 0.54 26.18
CA ALA A 511 -49.06 -0.64 26.29
C ALA A 511 -50.23 -0.37 27.25
N ALA A 512 -49.97 0.30 28.38
CA ALA A 512 -51.02 0.67 29.32
C ALA A 512 -52.00 1.71 28.75
N VAL A 513 -51.49 2.71 28.03
CA VAL A 513 -52.35 3.71 27.35
C VAL A 513 -53.12 3.08 26.18
N ALA A 514 -52.53 2.12 25.47
CA ALA A 514 -53.21 1.38 24.40
C ALA A 514 -54.32 0.47 24.94
N ALA A 515 -54.09 -0.22 26.07
CA ALA A 515 -55.13 -1.01 26.74
C ALA A 515 -56.35 -0.16 27.13
N LEU A 516 -56.12 1.10 27.52
CA LEU A 516 -57.17 2.08 27.81
C LEU A 516 -57.91 2.60 26.57
N GLN A 517 -57.31 2.54 25.38
CA GLN A 517 -57.97 2.91 24.12
C GLN A 517 -58.86 1.80 23.56
N VAL A 518 -58.54 0.54 23.85
CA VAL A 518 -59.37 -0.62 23.50
C VAL A 518 -60.62 -0.71 24.39
N THR A 519 -60.55 -0.14 25.59
CA THR A 519 -61.67 -0.08 26.54
C THR A 519 -62.81 0.78 25.96
N THR A 520 -64.02 0.24 25.93
CA THR A 520 -65.18 0.92 25.34
C THR A 520 -65.84 1.87 26.34
N GLN A 521 -66.45 2.97 25.87
CA GLN A 521 -67.21 3.93 26.72
C GLN A 521 -68.30 3.24 27.57
N LYS A 522 -68.78 2.07 27.13
CA LYS A 522 -69.73 1.21 27.85
C LYS A 522 -69.12 0.63 29.14
N GLU A 523 -67.87 0.21 29.12
CA GLU A 523 -67.17 -0.35 30.30
C GLU A 523 -66.84 0.74 31.33
N ILE A 524 -66.55 1.96 30.87
CA ILE A 524 -66.37 3.14 31.74
C ILE A 524 -67.71 3.56 32.37
N SER A 525 -68.80 3.48 31.61
CA SER A 525 -70.16 3.74 32.13
C SER A 525 -70.58 2.68 33.15
N PHE A 526 -70.14 1.43 32.98
CA PHE A 526 -70.34 0.35 33.95
C PHE A 526 -69.58 0.61 35.26
N LEU A 527 -68.32 1.05 35.19
CA LEU A 527 -67.54 1.46 36.37
C LEU A 527 -68.24 2.56 37.19
N LYS A 528 -68.87 3.52 36.52
CA LYS A 528 -69.63 4.61 37.16
C LYS A 528 -70.91 4.13 37.85
N ALA A 529 -71.61 3.17 37.24
CA ALA A 529 -72.91 2.68 37.72
C ALA A 529 -72.80 1.81 38.99
N MET A 530 -71.60 1.42 39.41
CA MET A 530 -71.38 0.63 40.62
C MET A 530 -71.68 1.43 41.89
N ARG A 531 -72.73 1.02 42.60
CA ARG A 531 -73.13 1.60 43.89
C ARG A 531 -72.20 1.19 45.03
N PHE A 532 -71.61 -0.01 44.94
CA PHE A 532 -70.64 -0.56 45.90
C PHE A 532 -69.48 -1.23 45.14
N PRO A 533 -68.42 -0.49 44.79
CA PRO A 533 -67.28 -1.05 44.06
C PRO A 533 -66.47 -2.01 44.94
N PRO A 534 -65.90 -3.09 44.37
CA PRO A 534 -64.89 -3.91 45.04
C PRO A 534 -63.70 -3.08 45.52
N ASN A 535 -63.03 -3.52 46.60
CA ASN A 535 -61.96 -2.74 47.23
C ASN A 535 -60.82 -2.39 46.25
N GLY A 536 -60.42 -3.33 45.38
CA GLY A 536 -59.40 -3.10 44.35
C GLY A 536 -59.78 -2.00 43.34
N VAL A 537 -61.04 -1.96 42.89
CA VAL A 537 -61.54 -0.92 41.95
C VAL A 537 -61.59 0.44 42.62
N ARG A 538 -61.99 0.49 43.91
CA ARG A 538 -61.96 1.72 44.70
C ARG A 538 -60.54 2.25 44.80
N LEU A 539 -59.58 1.45 45.24
CA LEU A 539 -58.17 1.82 45.37
C LEU A 539 -57.55 2.30 44.05
N CYS A 540 -57.90 1.68 42.91
CA CYS A 540 -57.49 2.13 41.58
C CYS A 540 -57.97 3.54 41.26
N MET A 541 -59.26 3.80 41.49
CA MET A 541 -59.82 5.13 41.22
C MET A 541 -59.30 6.21 42.17
N GLU A 542 -59.00 5.85 43.43
CA GLU A 542 -58.32 6.76 44.36
C GLU A 542 -56.92 7.13 43.84
N ALA A 543 -56.14 6.14 43.38
CA ALA A 543 -54.80 6.36 42.82
C ALA A 543 -54.82 7.23 41.54
N VAL A 544 -55.80 7.02 40.65
CA VAL A 544 -55.99 7.85 39.44
C VAL A 544 -56.37 9.29 39.80
N CYS A 545 -57.25 9.50 40.79
CA CYS A 545 -57.60 10.85 41.24
C CYS A 545 -56.40 11.58 41.85
N ILE A 546 -55.55 10.86 42.59
CA ILE A 546 -54.32 11.42 43.18
C ILE A 546 -53.29 11.78 42.10
N LEU A 547 -53.16 10.99 41.03
CA LEU A 547 -52.26 11.32 39.91
C LEU A 547 -52.73 12.54 39.10
N LEU A 548 -54.04 12.79 39.03
CA LEU A 548 -54.63 13.92 38.33
C LEU A 548 -54.82 15.17 39.22
N ASP A 549 -54.27 15.15 40.45
CA ASP A 549 -54.38 16.22 41.46
C ASP A 549 -55.82 16.63 41.83
N GLU A 550 -56.76 15.67 41.81
CA GLU A 550 -58.18 15.90 42.14
C GLU A 550 -58.43 15.73 43.65
N LYS A 551 -59.12 16.71 44.27
CA LYS A 551 -59.36 16.74 45.72
C LYS A 551 -60.47 15.77 46.15
N PRO A 552 -60.38 15.16 47.35
CA PRO A 552 -61.42 14.26 47.84
C PRO A 552 -62.74 14.99 48.09
N GLY A 553 -63.84 14.34 47.74
CA GLY A 553 -65.20 14.83 47.99
C GLY A 553 -65.55 14.71 49.47
N LYS A 554 -66.30 15.68 50.00
CA LYS A 554 -66.82 15.62 51.37
C LYS A 554 -68.13 14.84 51.38
N VAL A 555 -68.16 13.70 52.06
CA VAL A 555 -69.36 12.87 52.20
C VAL A 555 -69.72 12.78 53.68
N GLN A 556 -71.01 12.98 54.01
CA GLN A 556 -71.51 12.79 55.37
C GLN A 556 -71.76 11.30 55.60
N THR A 557 -71.10 10.73 56.63
CA THR A 557 -71.34 9.34 57.03
C THR A 557 -72.58 9.26 57.92
N SER A 558 -73.23 8.10 58.00
CA SER A 558 -74.42 7.83 58.82
C SER A 558 -74.31 8.24 60.31
N ASP A 559 -73.11 8.51 60.81
CA ASP A 559 -72.81 8.96 62.18
C ASP A 559 -72.57 10.49 62.30
N GLY A 560 -72.98 11.29 61.32
CA GLY A 560 -72.85 12.77 61.37
C GLY A 560 -71.43 13.32 61.21
N LYS A 561 -70.42 12.45 60.99
CA LYS A 561 -69.02 12.86 60.74
C LYS A 561 -68.77 13.03 59.23
N THR A 562 -68.05 14.11 58.87
CA THR A 562 -67.63 14.38 57.49
C THR A 562 -66.42 13.53 57.15
N LYS A 563 -66.57 12.56 56.24
CA LYS A 563 -65.49 11.71 55.72
C LYS A 563 -65.06 12.24 54.35
N LEU A 564 -63.75 12.34 54.14
CA LEU A 564 -63.18 12.64 52.84
C LEU A 564 -63.14 11.34 52.04
N ASP A 565 -63.94 11.27 50.97
CA ASP A 565 -64.03 10.11 50.10
C ASP A 565 -63.66 10.50 48.66
N TYR A 566 -62.68 9.81 48.11
CA TYR A 566 -62.23 9.97 46.73
C TYR A 566 -63.18 9.31 45.73
N TRP A 567 -64.06 8.38 46.15
CA TRP A 567 -65.01 7.71 45.25
C TRP A 567 -66.01 8.67 44.60
N VAL A 568 -66.51 9.66 45.36
CA VAL A 568 -67.44 10.65 44.82
C VAL A 568 -66.75 11.57 43.80
N THR A 569 -65.48 11.89 44.01
CA THR A 569 -64.66 12.62 43.03
C THR A 569 -64.35 11.75 41.81
N ALA A 570 -64.05 10.47 42.00
CA ALA A 570 -63.82 9.50 40.94
C ALA A 570 -65.04 9.31 40.03
N GLN A 571 -66.26 9.25 40.59
CA GLN A 571 -67.50 9.16 39.79
C GLN A 571 -67.74 10.41 38.94
N LYS A 572 -67.36 11.59 39.43
CA LYS A 572 -67.40 12.84 38.65
C LYS A 572 -66.38 12.82 37.52
N LEU A 573 -65.17 12.33 37.79
CA LEU A 573 -64.08 12.19 36.83
C LEU A 573 -64.42 11.19 35.71
N LEU A 574 -65.03 10.04 36.04
CA LEU A 574 -65.53 9.06 35.07
C LEU A 574 -66.75 9.56 34.28
N SER A 575 -67.36 10.68 34.67
CA SER A 575 -68.46 11.32 33.94
C SER A 575 -67.98 12.33 32.91
N ASP A 576 -66.71 12.70 32.93
CA ASP A 576 -66.11 13.64 31.98
C ASP A 576 -65.95 12.98 30.60
N MET A 577 -66.48 13.64 29.57
CA MET A 577 -66.40 13.17 28.18
C MET A 577 -64.96 13.14 27.67
N HIS A 578 -64.07 13.97 28.23
CA HIS A 578 -62.65 14.06 27.86
C HIS A 578 -61.72 13.27 28.78
N PHE A 579 -62.24 12.42 29.67
CA PHE A 579 -61.44 11.69 30.65
C PHE A 579 -60.31 10.85 30.01
N LEU A 580 -60.61 10.08 28.96
CA LEU A 580 -59.60 9.29 28.24
C LEU A 580 -58.57 10.17 27.52
N GLN A 581 -58.99 11.33 27.02
CA GLN A 581 -58.11 12.31 26.40
C GLN A 581 -57.16 12.93 27.43
N ARG A 582 -57.65 13.26 28.64
CA ARG A 582 -56.83 13.74 29.77
C ARG A 582 -55.77 12.73 30.20
N ILE A 583 -56.10 11.43 30.20
CA ILE A 583 -55.14 10.36 30.50
C ILE A 583 -54.06 10.26 29.41
N LYS A 584 -54.44 10.43 28.15
CA LYS A 584 -53.51 10.37 27.00
C LYS A 584 -52.55 11.56 26.97
N GLU A 585 -53.05 12.76 27.25
CA GLU A 585 -52.30 14.02 27.26
C GLU A 585 -51.59 14.29 28.60
N PHE A 586 -51.64 13.33 29.54
CA PHE A 586 -51.04 13.46 30.86
C PHE A 586 -49.54 13.74 30.78
N GLN A 587 -49.10 14.81 31.45
CA GLN A 587 -47.71 15.26 31.45
C GLN A 587 -46.86 14.44 32.43
N ARG A 588 -46.36 13.31 31.92
CA ARG A 588 -45.57 12.30 32.64
C ARG A 588 -44.34 12.87 33.39
N ASP A 589 -43.74 13.93 32.85
CA ASP A 589 -42.52 14.55 33.40
C ASP A 589 -42.76 15.56 34.54
N LYS A 590 -44.02 15.95 34.80
CA LYS A 590 -44.35 16.96 35.83
C LYS A 590 -44.90 16.38 37.13
N VAL A 591 -44.93 15.06 37.27
CA VAL A 591 -45.47 14.42 38.47
C VAL A 591 -44.55 14.65 39.66
N SER A 592 -45.12 15.10 40.79
CA SER A 592 -44.33 15.38 41.99
C SER A 592 -43.88 14.10 42.70
N ALA A 593 -42.68 14.13 43.29
CA ALA A 593 -42.15 13.03 44.12
C ALA A 593 -43.06 12.68 45.31
N ARG A 594 -43.81 13.66 45.82
CA ARG A 594 -44.76 13.49 46.93
C ARG A 594 -45.94 12.62 46.50
N THR A 595 -46.51 12.89 45.33
CA THR A 595 -47.66 12.16 44.77
C THR A 595 -47.31 10.69 44.54
N ILE A 596 -46.14 10.41 43.97
CA ILE A 596 -45.71 9.04 43.66
C ILE A 596 -45.35 8.23 44.90
N ASN A 597 -44.72 8.85 45.91
CA ASN A 597 -44.44 8.17 47.17
C ASN A 597 -45.72 7.79 47.93
N ILE A 598 -46.76 8.63 47.86
CA ILE A 598 -48.09 8.30 48.39
C ILE A 598 -48.68 7.09 47.66
N ILE A 599 -48.55 7.04 46.33
CA ILE A 599 -49.06 5.93 45.51
C ILE A 599 -48.32 4.61 45.82
N ARG A 600 -47.00 4.66 45.96
CA ARG A 600 -46.17 3.50 46.33
C ARG A 600 -46.53 2.92 47.70
N HIS A 601 -46.57 3.77 48.72
CA HIS A 601 -46.77 3.31 50.09
C HIS A 601 -48.22 2.91 50.41
N LYS A 602 -49.21 3.55 49.78
CA LYS A 602 -50.63 3.32 50.10
C LYS A 602 -51.32 2.31 49.18
N TYR A 603 -50.90 2.20 47.92
CA TYR A 603 -51.65 1.47 46.89
C TYR A 603 -50.83 0.35 46.24
N LEU A 604 -49.63 0.63 45.73
CA LEU A 604 -48.79 -0.38 45.04
C LEU A 604 -48.23 -1.48 45.96
N SER A 605 -48.20 -1.25 47.28
CA SER A 605 -47.73 -2.23 48.28
C SER A 605 -48.78 -3.27 48.69
N ARG A 606 -50.02 -3.17 48.20
CA ARG A 606 -51.13 -4.06 48.57
C ARG A 606 -51.39 -5.09 47.48
N GLU A 607 -51.53 -6.36 47.86
CA GLU A 607 -51.84 -7.47 46.93
C GLU A 607 -53.21 -7.32 46.24
N GLU A 608 -54.12 -6.53 46.84
CA GLU A 608 -55.41 -6.17 46.25
C GLU A 608 -55.31 -5.21 45.04
N PHE A 609 -54.13 -4.63 44.81
CA PHE A 609 -53.83 -3.70 43.71
C PHE A 609 -53.01 -4.39 42.60
N GLU A 610 -53.32 -5.66 42.31
CA GLU A 610 -52.71 -6.44 41.22
C GLU A 610 -53.63 -6.46 39.99
N SER A 611 -53.06 -6.33 38.78
CA SER A 611 -53.86 -6.24 37.54
C SER A 611 -54.75 -7.48 37.34
N GLU A 612 -54.30 -8.65 37.76
CA GLU A 612 -55.06 -9.91 37.67
C GLU A 612 -56.28 -9.95 38.60
N ASN A 613 -56.16 -9.42 39.82
CA ASN A 613 -57.25 -9.37 40.79
C ASN A 613 -58.34 -8.36 40.38
N ILE A 614 -57.92 -7.27 39.73
CA ILE A 614 -58.82 -6.20 39.27
C ILE A 614 -59.52 -6.59 37.97
N LYS A 615 -58.88 -7.40 37.12
CA LYS A 615 -59.47 -7.97 35.90
C LYS A 615 -60.75 -8.75 36.16
N ALA A 616 -60.80 -9.50 37.26
CA ALA A 616 -62.00 -10.23 37.68
C ALA A 616 -63.20 -9.29 37.97
N SER A 617 -62.93 -8.03 38.29
CA SER A 617 -63.96 -7.02 38.59
C SER A 617 -64.33 -6.16 37.37
N SER A 618 -63.35 -5.69 36.58
CA SER A 618 -63.60 -4.91 35.36
C SER A 618 -62.36 -4.79 34.48
N LEU A 619 -62.52 -4.98 33.16
CA LEU A 619 -61.49 -4.76 32.14
C LEU A 619 -61.03 -3.28 32.08
N ALA A 620 -61.95 -2.34 32.27
CA ALA A 620 -61.63 -0.92 32.31
C ALA A 620 -60.79 -0.55 33.55
N ALA A 621 -61.00 -1.23 34.68
CA ALA A 621 -60.21 -1.04 35.89
C ALA A 621 -58.80 -1.67 35.76
N GLU A 622 -58.67 -2.77 35.02
CA GLU A 622 -57.37 -3.39 34.69
C GLU A 622 -56.49 -2.42 33.89
N GLY A 623 -57.03 -1.81 32.83
CA GLY A 623 -56.30 -0.81 32.03
C GLY A 623 -55.86 0.42 32.84
N LEU A 624 -56.70 0.89 33.77
CA LEU A 624 -56.36 2.02 34.65
C LEU A 624 -55.28 1.64 35.68
N CYS A 625 -55.31 0.42 36.20
CA CYS A 625 -54.27 -0.10 37.10
C CYS A 625 -52.91 -0.22 36.40
N LEU A 626 -52.89 -0.77 35.17
CA LEU A 626 -51.69 -0.86 34.34
C LEU A 626 -51.12 0.53 34.03
N TRP A 627 -51.98 1.54 33.82
CA TRP A 627 -51.54 2.91 33.59
C TRP A 627 -50.89 3.53 34.83
N VAL A 628 -51.48 3.39 36.01
CA VAL A 628 -50.87 3.86 37.28
C VAL A 628 -49.49 3.22 37.50
N ARG A 629 -49.36 1.92 37.22
CA ARG A 629 -48.08 1.19 37.31
C ARG A 629 -47.07 1.65 36.25
N GLY A 630 -47.51 1.85 35.01
CA GLY A 630 -46.67 2.38 33.93
C GLY A 630 -46.15 3.79 34.21
N VAL A 631 -46.93 4.63 34.90
CA VAL A 631 -46.49 5.96 35.33
C VAL A 631 -45.42 5.86 36.43
N ASP A 632 -45.53 4.90 37.35
CA ASP A 632 -44.50 4.68 38.39
C ASP A 632 -43.18 4.14 37.82
N THR A 633 -43.24 3.16 36.92
CA THR A 633 -42.05 2.61 36.25
C THR A 633 -41.35 3.68 35.41
N TYR A 634 -42.11 4.50 34.68
CA TYR A 634 -41.58 5.64 33.94
C TYR A 634 -40.89 6.65 34.86
N TYR A 635 -41.51 7.02 35.98
CA TYR A 635 -40.92 7.97 36.91
C TYR A 635 -39.62 7.46 37.54
N ARG A 636 -39.56 6.16 37.91
CA ARG A 636 -38.34 5.52 38.42
C ARG A 636 -37.21 5.63 37.41
N ILE A 637 -37.48 5.24 36.16
CA ILE A 637 -36.50 5.23 35.08
C ILE A 637 -36.08 6.67 34.71
N SER A 638 -37.03 7.61 34.71
CA SER A 638 -36.78 9.05 34.49
C SER A 638 -35.80 9.65 35.52
N GLN A 639 -35.90 9.28 36.81
CA GLN A 639 -34.94 9.73 37.84
C GLN A 639 -33.51 9.26 37.57
N PHE A 640 -33.31 8.05 37.04
CA PHE A 640 -31.99 7.53 36.68
C PHE A 640 -31.43 8.14 35.40
N ILE A 641 -32.31 8.51 34.46
CA ILE A 641 -31.95 9.04 33.15
C ILE A 641 -31.67 10.55 33.20
N GLU A 642 -32.32 11.31 34.08
CA GLU A 642 -32.13 12.77 34.18
C GLU A 642 -30.65 13.21 34.36
N PRO A 643 -29.84 12.61 35.26
CA PRO A 643 -28.41 12.93 35.32
C PRO A 643 -27.66 12.53 34.04
N LYS A 644 -28.07 11.45 33.36
CA LYS A 644 -27.47 11.02 32.09
C LYS A 644 -27.81 11.99 30.95
N LYS A 645 -29.05 12.51 30.88
CA LYS A 645 -29.47 13.57 29.95
C LYS A 645 -28.66 14.85 30.14
N ILE A 646 -28.39 15.24 31.39
CA ILE A 646 -27.54 16.41 31.68
C ILE A 646 -26.10 16.18 31.20
N LYS A 647 -25.54 14.99 31.42
CA LYS A 647 -24.21 14.62 30.92
C LYS A 647 -24.17 14.59 29.39
N LEU A 648 -25.18 14.02 28.75
CA LEU A 648 -25.33 13.98 27.29
C LEU A 648 -25.35 15.40 26.71
N LYS A 649 -26.15 16.31 27.27
CA LYS A 649 -26.19 17.72 26.84
C LYS A 649 -24.83 18.40 26.94
N LYS A 650 -24.06 18.15 28.01
CA LYS A 650 -22.70 18.69 28.15
C LYS A 650 -21.76 18.15 27.07
N ALA A 651 -21.78 16.84 26.83
CA ALA A 651 -20.97 16.20 25.78
C ALA A 651 -21.35 16.69 24.37
N GLU A 652 -22.64 16.88 24.08
CA GLU A 652 -23.10 17.43 22.79
C GLU A 652 -22.65 18.89 22.57
N ILE A 653 -22.60 19.70 23.64
CA ILE A 653 -22.08 21.07 23.57
C ILE A 653 -20.57 21.04 23.27
N GLU A 654 -19.83 20.16 23.94
CA GLU A 654 -18.39 20.00 23.72
C GLU A 654 -18.08 19.55 22.29
N VAL A 655 -18.77 18.53 21.78
CA VAL A 655 -18.65 18.10 20.38
C VAL A 655 -18.92 19.25 19.40
N ARG A 656 -19.96 20.05 19.66
CA ARG A 656 -20.30 21.20 18.82
C ARG A 656 -19.20 22.28 18.84
N GLN A 657 -18.56 22.50 19.98
CA GLN A 657 -17.43 23.43 20.08
C GLN A 657 -16.21 22.91 19.32
N GLN A 658 -15.86 21.63 19.48
CA GLN A 658 -14.74 21.00 18.79
C GLN A 658 -14.94 20.97 17.26
N MET A 659 -16.15 20.65 16.79
CA MET A 659 -16.49 20.72 15.36
C MET A 659 -16.31 22.13 14.78
N LYS A 660 -16.72 23.19 15.50
CA LYS A 660 -16.50 24.58 15.05
C LYS A 660 -15.01 24.90 14.92
N ILE A 661 -14.19 24.46 15.88
CA ILE A 661 -12.74 24.67 15.85
C ILE A 661 -12.13 23.91 14.68
N LEU A 662 -12.53 22.65 14.48
CA LEU A 662 -12.07 21.83 13.37
C LEU A 662 -12.42 22.44 12.01
N ASP A 663 -13.64 22.93 11.83
CA ASP A 663 -14.07 23.56 10.57
C ASP A 663 -13.29 24.84 10.28
N LEU A 664 -12.98 25.65 11.29
CA LEU A 664 -12.11 26.83 11.14
C LEU A 664 -10.69 26.42 10.72
N LYS A 665 -10.14 25.35 11.30
CA LYS A 665 -8.79 24.85 10.95
C LYS A 665 -8.75 24.22 9.55
N ARG A 666 -9.80 23.51 9.15
CA ARG A 666 -9.94 22.99 7.78
C ARG A 666 -10.02 24.11 6.75
N LYS A 667 -10.78 25.17 7.02
CA LYS A 667 -10.83 26.36 6.15
C LYS A 667 -9.47 27.04 6.02
N ALA A 668 -8.76 27.24 7.14
CA ALA A 668 -7.41 27.79 7.11
C ALA A 668 -6.43 26.91 6.31
N LEU A 669 -6.53 25.57 6.42
CA LEU A 669 -5.73 24.66 5.61
C LEU A 669 -6.03 24.78 4.12
N ILE A 670 -7.31 24.94 3.74
CA ILE A 670 -7.73 25.15 2.34
C ILE A 670 -7.22 26.49 1.81
N GLU A 671 -7.23 27.56 2.61
CA GLU A 671 -6.69 28.87 2.23
C GLU A 671 -5.18 28.80 2.00
N ILE A 672 -4.44 28.16 2.92
CA ILE A 672 -2.99 27.97 2.79
C ILE A 672 -2.67 27.12 1.55
N THR A 673 -3.33 25.98 1.37
CA THR A 673 -3.10 25.13 0.18
C THR A 673 -3.55 25.79 -1.13
N GLY A 674 -4.60 26.61 -1.10
CA GLY A 674 -5.11 27.34 -2.25
C GLY A 674 -4.23 28.52 -2.68
N MET A 675 -3.59 29.21 -1.73
CA MET A 675 -2.59 30.25 -2.06
C MET A 675 -1.41 29.66 -2.84
N TYR A 676 -0.92 28.48 -2.46
CA TYR A 676 0.26 27.86 -3.07
C TYR A 676 -0.01 27.08 -4.37
N LEU A 677 -1.27 26.93 -4.79
CA LEU A 677 -1.65 26.30 -6.06
C LEU A 677 -1.86 27.31 -7.20
N HIS A 678 -1.78 28.62 -6.91
CA HIS A 678 -2.08 29.70 -7.84
C HIS A 678 -0.90 30.60 -8.21
N GLU A 679 0.29 30.37 -7.64
CA GLU A 679 1.57 30.90 -8.12
C GLU A 679 2.31 29.82 -8.92
#